data_AF-A0AAD8WAP4-F1
#
_entry.id   AF-A0AAD8WAP4-F1
#
_cell.length_a   1.000
_cell.length_b   1.000
_cell.length_c   1.000
_cell.angle_alpha   90.00
_cell.angle_beta   90.00
_cell.angle_gamma   90.00
#
_symmetry.space_group_name_H-M   'P 1'
#
loop_
_entity.id
_entity.type
_entity.pdbx_description
1 polymer ?
#
loop_
_entity_poly.entity_id
_entity_poly.type
_entity_poly.pdbx_seq_one_letter_code
_entity_poly.pdbx_strand_id
1 'polypeptide(L)'
;MTTQSIVIKVAREGDLRSYVGNDGHYFDLVDFNKVPSFNVLDTLPISRFQENLVEVFGTAVQFQRIWLCLRRQNGTCRPSKPLSALENKKSVGSLTSKFAGDVKLFLEVLNSCIPRNLCMEDILVFLKLYDPEQKQLRYIGTLYVKGTSKPAEILHKLRNLAGFCADEEIELYEEINFEPVVFCEVIDVDRTFRGNQLENGDIICYQKSSKPWKLRTHPSVQSFLEHVHALKDEQRRKICALEEDIVVLKCKSDLQIEQAKMECSQLKHERDYAVRQVGELQDQNAQIILQFSFADLQQATEDFKDQCKIGDTEYGCVYKGIIHNTTVAIKMCRTGLFQQEVSVLRQGRHPNIVTLIGICSEASALVYEWLPRGNLEDHIVCSNGFPPLPWQIRTQIIGEVCCSLLFLHSYTPSALVHGDLRPCNILIDANYRSKLYNFGMSSLFLQPGACPPNLIARHPYMDPEFLTNGDLTLLSDVYSLGVIILRLLTGTPALAIARRVSEALESDSLHLLIDKSAGDWPYTQAKQLALLGLSCVEMTRDKRPDLLTKVWTVIEPLTRKPPTASWRFVQSASRESCTPSHFICPILKEIMNDPQMASDGFTYEAEAIKSWLDDGNLRSPMTNLALPNRDLIPNRALRSSIQEHLQQQQRSNS
;
A
#
# COMPACT_ATOMS: atom_id res chain seq x y z
N MET A 1 36.98 9.69 7.87
CA MET A 1 36.26 8.93 6.81
C MET A 1 35.80 7.65 7.47
N THR A 2 34.51 7.50 7.70
CA THR A 2 33.90 6.33 8.33
C THR A 2 33.92 5.17 7.35
N THR A 3 34.71 4.13 7.65
CA THR A 3 34.75 2.87 6.90
C THR A 3 33.40 2.19 6.99
N GLN A 4 32.77 1.91 5.84
CA GLN A 4 31.46 1.26 5.77
C GLN A 4 31.61 -0.17 5.25
N SER A 5 30.86 -1.11 5.82
CA SER A 5 30.82 -2.50 5.34
C SER A 5 29.90 -2.62 4.12
N ILE A 6 30.33 -3.32 3.09
CA ILE A 6 29.60 -3.57 1.84
C ILE A 6 29.43 -5.08 1.65
N VAL A 7 28.22 -5.48 1.26
CA VAL A 7 27.92 -6.85 0.85
C VAL A 7 28.12 -6.98 -0.66
N ILE A 8 28.96 -7.93 -1.06
CA ILE A 8 29.22 -8.27 -2.46
C ILE A 8 28.72 -9.69 -2.72
N LYS A 9 27.84 -9.86 -3.70
CA LYS A 9 27.32 -11.17 -4.14
C LYS A 9 27.97 -11.54 -5.47
N VAL A 10 28.61 -12.71 -5.54
CA VAL A 10 29.41 -13.13 -6.70
C VAL A 10 28.86 -14.42 -7.29
N ALA A 11 28.38 -14.34 -8.53
CA ALA A 11 27.90 -15.49 -9.29
C ALA A 11 28.96 -15.98 -10.28
N ARG A 12 28.97 -17.29 -10.58
CA ARG A 12 29.87 -17.94 -11.54
C ARG A 12 29.09 -18.74 -12.56
N GLU A 13 29.74 -19.09 -13.67
CA GLU A 13 29.15 -19.97 -14.68
C GLU A 13 28.68 -21.32 -14.10
N GLY A 14 29.39 -21.87 -13.12
CA GLY A 14 28.99 -23.10 -12.43
C GLY A 14 27.67 -22.99 -11.67
N ASP A 15 27.37 -21.82 -11.12
CA ASP A 15 26.12 -21.56 -10.40
C ASP A 15 24.94 -21.46 -11.38
N LEU A 16 25.19 -21.11 -12.65
CA LEU A 16 24.17 -21.16 -13.71
C LEU A 16 23.80 -22.61 -14.06
N ARG A 17 24.80 -23.49 -14.09
CA ARG A 17 24.63 -24.89 -14.52
C ARG A 17 23.94 -25.78 -13.49
N SER A 18 23.97 -25.42 -12.20
CA SER A 18 23.25 -26.16 -11.15
C SER A 18 21.72 -26.15 -11.31
N TYR A 19 21.19 -25.32 -12.21
CA TYR A 19 19.77 -25.23 -12.51
C TYR A 19 19.32 -26.13 -13.67
N VAL A 20 20.24 -26.79 -14.39
CA VAL A 20 19.90 -27.69 -15.50
C VAL A 20 19.37 -29.03 -14.94
N GLY A 21 18.15 -29.43 -15.32
CA GLY A 21 17.58 -30.75 -15.00
C GLY A 21 16.87 -30.90 -13.65
N ASN A 22 16.83 -29.85 -12.82
CA ASN A 22 15.85 -29.76 -11.73
C ASN A 22 14.52 -29.27 -12.36
N ASP A 23 13.35 -29.75 -11.91
CA ASP A 23 12.00 -29.33 -12.38
C ASP A 23 11.68 -27.81 -12.16
N GLY A 24 12.70 -26.97 -12.00
CA GLY A 24 12.67 -25.59 -11.57
C GLY A 24 12.64 -24.60 -12.73
N HIS A 25 11.48 -23.99 -12.90
CA HIS A 25 11.18 -22.80 -13.69
C HIS A 25 11.92 -21.55 -13.18
N TYR A 26 13.22 -21.39 -13.46
CA TYR A 26 13.95 -20.13 -13.18
C TYR A 26 14.56 -19.59 -14.46
N PHE A 27 14.02 -18.47 -14.97
CA PHE A 27 14.52 -17.85 -16.20
C PHE A 27 15.43 -16.64 -15.96
N ASP A 28 15.55 -16.09 -14.74
CA ASP A 28 16.69 -15.19 -14.48
C ASP A 28 17.98 -16.03 -14.33
N LEU A 29 19.09 -15.59 -14.95
CA LEU A 29 20.33 -16.38 -15.03
C LEU A 29 20.88 -16.71 -13.63
N VAL A 30 20.69 -15.82 -12.66
CA VAL A 30 21.27 -15.94 -11.31
C VAL A 30 20.27 -15.53 -10.25
N ASP A 31 19.88 -16.48 -9.40
CA ASP A 31 19.28 -16.17 -8.10
C ASP A 31 20.38 -15.70 -7.13
N PHE A 32 20.59 -14.38 -7.06
CA PHE A 32 21.61 -13.78 -6.20
C PHE A 32 21.38 -14.00 -4.70
N ASN A 33 20.25 -14.58 -4.28
CA ASN A 33 20.03 -14.98 -2.89
C ASN A 33 20.66 -16.35 -2.57
N LYS A 34 21.00 -17.13 -3.59
CA LYS A 34 21.59 -18.47 -3.46
C LYS A 34 23.09 -18.51 -3.78
N VAL A 35 23.68 -17.39 -4.18
CA VAL A 35 25.12 -17.29 -4.46
C VAL A 35 25.91 -16.81 -3.24
N PRO A 36 27.22 -17.12 -3.15
CA PRO A 36 28.04 -16.68 -2.04
C PRO A 36 28.07 -15.15 -1.87
N SER A 37 27.93 -14.72 -0.63
CA SER A 37 27.94 -13.32 -0.20
C SER A 37 29.20 -13.02 0.61
N PHE A 38 29.85 -11.92 0.30
CA PHE A 38 31.10 -11.47 0.92
C PHE A 38 30.85 -10.14 1.61
N ASN A 39 31.04 -10.08 2.92
CA ASN A 39 30.97 -8.82 3.67
C ASN A 39 32.38 -8.24 3.81
N VAL A 40 32.64 -7.12 3.15
CA VAL A 40 33.98 -6.51 3.06
C VAL A 40 33.92 -5.01 3.34
N LEU A 41 35.02 -4.43 3.81
CA LEU A 41 35.11 -2.98 4.00
C LEU A 41 35.16 -2.27 2.65
N ASP A 42 34.48 -1.12 2.55
CA ASP A 42 34.46 -0.25 1.36
C ASP A 42 35.84 0.23 0.89
N THR A 43 36.79 0.33 1.83
CA THR A 43 38.19 0.65 1.55
C THR A 43 39.01 -0.52 1.02
N LEU A 44 38.50 -1.76 1.03
CA LEU A 44 39.24 -2.95 0.58
C LEU A 44 39.59 -2.81 -0.91
N PRO A 45 40.87 -2.93 -1.31
CA PRO A 45 41.26 -2.93 -2.72
C PRO A 45 40.63 -4.11 -3.48
N ILE A 46 40.17 -3.89 -4.71
CA ILE A 46 39.59 -4.94 -5.55
C ILE A 46 40.61 -6.07 -5.80
N SER A 47 41.89 -5.75 -5.94
CA SER A 47 42.97 -6.76 -6.05
C SER A 47 43.03 -7.69 -4.85
N ARG A 48 42.80 -7.17 -3.63
CA ARG A 48 42.76 -7.99 -2.41
C ARG A 48 41.46 -8.79 -2.32
N PHE A 49 40.35 -8.22 -2.79
CA PHE A 49 39.10 -8.95 -2.91
C PHE A 49 39.22 -10.15 -3.87
N GLN A 50 39.95 -10.02 -4.98
CA GLN A 50 40.22 -11.13 -5.89
C GLN A 50 40.96 -12.29 -5.21
N GLU A 51 41.86 -12.01 -4.27
CA GLU A 51 42.52 -13.03 -3.44
C GLU A 51 41.52 -13.76 -2.54
N ASN A 52 40.57 -13.05 -1.92
CA ASN A 52 39.49 -13.68 -1.15
C ASN A 52 38.64 -14.62 -2.02
N LEU A 53 38.44 -14.27 -3.31
CA LEU A 53 37.76 -15.15 -4.26
C LEU A 53 38.57 -16.42 -4.56
N VAL A 54 39.90 -16.38 -4.48
CA VAL A 54 40.74 -17.60 -4.62
C VAL A 54 40.46 -18.55 -3.46
N GLU A 55 40.34 -18.05 -2.23
CA GLU A 55 40.10 -18.87 -1.04
C GLU A 55 38.74 -19.59 -1.11
N VAL A 56 37.70 -18.90 -1.59
CA VAL A 56 36.34 -19.44 -1.65
C VAL A 56 36.08 -20.27 -2.90
N PHE A 57 36.61 -19.84 -4.05
CA PHE A 57 36.29 -20.44 -5.35
C PHE A 57 37.44 -21.24 -5.98
N GLY A 58 38.63 -21.22 -5.40
CA GLY A 58 39.82 -21.95 -5.89
C GLY A 58 40.37 -21.45 -7.22
N THR A 59 39.86 -20.35 -7.77
CA THR A 59 40.28 -19.82 -9.08
C THR A 59 41.36 -18.78 -8.87
N ALA A 60 42.59 -19.02 -9.31
CA ALA A 60 43.69 -18.08 -9.14
C ALA A 60 43.43 -16.75 -9.87
N VAL A 61 43.92 -15.63 -9.32
CA VAL A 61 43.59 -14.25 -9.77
C VAL A 61 43.83 -14.04 -11.27
N GLN A 62 44.87 -14.65 -11.85
CA GLN A 62 45.18 -14.54 -13.28
C GLN A 62 44.13 -15.17 -14.21
N PHE A 63 43.25 -16.01 -13.66
CA PHE A 63 42.13 -16.63 -14.39
C PHE A 63 40.79 -15.97 -14.07
N GLN A 64 40.77 -14.89 -13.29
CA GLN A 64 39.54 -14.20 -12.91
C GLN A 64 39.27 -13.00 -13.82
N ARG A 65 38.08 -12.95 -14.42
CA ARG A 65 37.53 -11.72 -15.00
C ARG A 65 36.22 -11.37 -14.31
N ILE A 66 36.20 -10.22 -13.65
CA ILE A 66 35.04 -9.73 -12.91
C ILE A 66 34.19 -8.84 -13.82
N TRP A 67 32.90 -9.14 -13.87
CA TRP A 67 31.87 -8.33 -14.52
C TRP A 67 30.99 -7.66 -13.49
N LEU A 68 30.72 -6.37 -13.71
CA LEU A 68 29.74 -5.64 -12.93
C LEU A 68 28.33 -5.95 -13.47
N CYS A 69 27.45 -6.43 -12.60
CA CYS A 69 26.05 -6.66 -12.95
C CYS A 69 25.22 -5.40 -12.67
N LEU A 70 24.39 -5.01 -13.64
CA LEU A 70 23.50 -3.86 -13.50
C LEU A 70 22.04 -4.30 -13.61
N ARG A 71 21.16 -3.60 -12.89
CA ARG A 71 19.71 -3.79 -13.00
C ARG A 71 19.21 -3.05 -14.25
N ARG A 72 18.50 -3.74 -15.12
CA ARG A 72 17.89 -3.20 -16.34
C ARG A 72 16.48 -2.66 -16.07
N GLN A 73 15.89 -1.95 -17.04
CA GLN A 73 14.54 -1.36 -16.92
C GLN A 73 13.44 -2.41 -16.67
N ASN A 74 13.63 -3.63 -17.20
CA ASN A 74 12.75 -4.78 -16.98
C ASN A 74 12.96 -5.48 -15.62
N GLY A 75 13.74 -4.90 -14.71
CA GLY A 75 13.96 -5.43 -13.36
C GLY A 75 15.03 -6.52 -13.25
N THR A 76 15.49 -7.11 -14.37
CA THR A 76 16.53 -8.17 -14.40
C THR A 76 17.91 -7.63 -14.07
N CYS A 77 18.78 -8.45 -13.48
CA CYS A 77 20.16 -8.06 -13.14
C CYS A 77 21.17 -8.88 -13.94
N ARG A 78 21.81 -8.25 -14.93
CA ARG A 78 22.66 -8.93 -15.93
C ARG A 78 24.08 -8.37 -15.96
N PRO A 79 25.11 -9.17 -16.30
CA PRO A 79 26.47 -8.70 -16.51
C PRO A 79 26.51 -7.63 -17.62
N SER A 80 26.99 -6.42 -17.29
CA SER A 80 26.96 -5.29 -18.24
C SER A 80 28.34 -4.98 -18.82
N LYS A 81 29.37 -4.87 -17.96
CA LYS A 81 30.74 -4.57 -18.38
C LYS A 81 31.78 -5.31 -17.53
N PRO A 82 32.91 -5.71 -18.10
CA PRO A 82 34.04 -6.23 -17.33
C PRO A 82 34.75 -5.07 -16.63
N LEU A 83 35.33 -5.33 -15.45
CA LEU A 83 36.16 -4.34 -14.75
C LEU A 83 37.47 -4.10 -15.50
N SER A 84 37.78 -2.83 -15.75
CA SER A 84 39.05 -2.44 -16.38
C SER A 84 40.24 -2.61 -15.44
N ALA A 85 41.45 -2.67 -16.00
CA ALA A 85 42.69 -2.73 -15.20
C ALA A 85 42.86 -1.52 -14.25
N LEU A 86 42.28 -0.37 -14.59
CA LEU A 86 42.28 0.82 -13.74
C LEU A 86 41.24 0.71 -12.62
N GLU A 87 40.05 0.16 -12.90
CA GLU A 87 39.04 -0.11 -11.88
C GLU A 87 39.53 -1.16 -10.89
N ASN A 88 40.21 -2.22 -11.32
CA ASN A 88 40.77 -3.25 -10.43
C ASN A 88 41.81 -2.73 -9.41
N LYS A 89 42.35 -1.52 -9.62
CA LYS A 89 43.27 -0.86 -8.67
C LYS A 89 42.55 0.00 -7.62
N LYS A 90 41.24 0.19 -7.75
CA LYS A 90 40.42 0.98 -6.82
C LYS A 90 39.93 0.11 -5.66
N SER A 91 39.29 0.74 -4.68
CA SER A 91 38.59 0.03 -3.62
C SER A 91 37.24 -0.51 -4.09
N VAL A 92 36.74 -1.54 -3.42
CA VAL A 92 35.41 -2.13 -3.69
C VAL A 92 34.29 -1.11 -3.51
N GLY A 93 34.47 -0.10 -2.64
CA GLY A 93 33.55 1.03 -2.49
C GLY A 93 33.44 1.92 -3.73
N SER A 94 34.35 1.81 -4.70
CA SER A 94 34.18 2.49 -5.99
C SER A 94 33.18 1.80 -6.94
N LEU A 95 32.80 0.55 -6.63
CA LEU A 95 31.82 -0.23 -7.39
C LEU A 95 30.37 0.06 -6.95
N THR A 96 30.17 0.74 -5.81
CA THR A 96 28.83 1.13 -5.36
C THR A 96 28.34 2.34 -6.16
N SER A 97 27.12 2.23 -6.67
CA SER A 97 26.41 3.40 -7.19
C SER A 97 26.03 4.33 -6.02
N LYS A 98 25.69 5.60 -6.28
CA LYS A 98 25.27 6.59 -5.25
C LYS A 98 24.04 6.18 -4.40
N PHE A 99 23.50 4.98 -4.57
CA PHE A 99 22.36 4.42 -3.85
C PHE A 99 22.77 3.16 -3.08
N ALA A 100 22.29 3.03 -1.84
CA ALA A 100 22.59 1.92 -0.95
C ALA A 100 22.01 0.58 -1.48
N GLY A 101 22.84 -0.45 -1.59
CA GLY A 101 22.45 -1.81 -1.96
C GLY A 101 23.66 -2.75 -2.17
N ASP A 102 23.39 -4.07 -2.22
CA ASP A 102 24.41 -5.11 -2.47
C ASP A 102 25.08 -4.94 -3.84
N VAL A 103 26.41 -5.07 -3.90
CA VAL A 103 27.14 -5.09 -5.16
C VAL A 103 27.04 -6.49 -5.77
N LYS A 104 26.48 -6.60 -6.97
CA LYS A 104 26.34 -7.87 -7.69
C LYS A 104 27.41 -7.99 -8.76
N LEU A 105 28.19 -9.07 -8.70
CA LEU A 105 29.28 -9.35 -9.64
C LEU A 105 29.07 -10.72 -10.29
N PHE A 106 29.57 -10.84 -11.52
CA PHE A 106 29.71 -12.11 -12.22
C PHE A 106 31.19 -12.41 -12.45
N LEU A 107 31.65 -13.55 -11.98
CA LEU A 107 33.02 -14.03 -12.11
C LEU A 107 33.12 -15.00 -13.27
N GLU A 108 33.73 -14.53 -14.36
CA GLU A 108 34.14 -15.34 -15.50
C GLU A 108 35.49 -15.99 -15.20
N VAL A 109 35.55 -17.32 -15.35
CA VAL A 109 36.78 -18.11 -15.19
C VAL A 109 37.42 -18.28 -16.57
N LEU A 110 38.63 -17.76 -16.73
CA LEU A 110 39.38 -17.80 -17.98
C LEU A 110 40.15 -19.11 -18.14
N ASN A 111 40.17 -19.67 -19.35
CA ASN A 111 40.90 -20.90 -19.66
C ASN A 111 42.42 -20.68 -19.86
N SER A 112 42.90 -19.44 -19.90
CA SER A 112 44.31 -19.10 -20.08
C SER A 112 44.73 -17.87 -19.28
N CYS A 113 45.98 -17.83 -18.81
CA CYS A 113 46.55 -16.70 -18.07
C CYS A 113 46.68 -15.41 -18.89
N ILE A 114 46.59 -15.50 -20.23
CA ILE A 114 46.59 -14.34 -21.12
C ILE A 114 45.14 -13.89 -21.27
N PRO A 115 44.74 -12.73 -20.73
CA PRO A 115 43.39 -12.23 -20.88
C PRO A 115 43.11 -11.97 -22.35
N ARG A 116 42.01 -12.53 -22.87
CA ARG A 116 41.52 -12.15 -24.20
C ARG A 116 41.27 -10.63 -24.20
N ASN A 117 41.95 -9.87 -25.05
CA ASN A 117 41.67 -8.44 -25.22
C ASN A 117 40.26 -8.28 -25.80
N LEU A 118 39.30 -7.95 -24.93
CA LEU A 118 37.93 -7.68 -25.35
C LEU A 118 37.92 -6.36 -26.13
N CYS A 119 37.44 -6.42 -27.36
CA CYS A 119 37.15 -5.25 -28.17
C CYS A 119 35.76 -4.71 -27.83
N MET A 120 35.48 -3.44 -28.14
CA MET A 120 34.12 -2.85 -28.08
C MET A 120 33.10 -3.60 -28.97
N GLU A 121 33.58 -4.42 -29.90
CA GLU A 121 32.76 -5.29 -30.74
C GLU A 121 32.42 -6.63 -30.10
N ASP A 122 33.10 -7.05 -29.03
CA ASP A 122 32.79 -8.33 -28.38
C ASP A 122 31.58 -8.18 -27.46
N ILE A 123 30.63 -9.11 -27.60
CA ILE A 123 29.43 -9.19 -26.77
C ILE A 123 29.43 -10.54 -26.06
N LEU A 124 29.30 -10.51 -24.73
CA LEU A 124 29.10 -11.72 -23.92
C LEU A 124 27.60 -12.03 -23.87
N VAL A 125 27.17 -13.08 -24.56
CA VAL A 125 25.80 -13.60 -24.51
C VAL A 125 25.73 -14.89 -23.71
N PHE A 126 24.58 -15.11 -23.09
CA PHE A 126 24.23 -16.33 -22.38
C PHE A 126 23.36 -17.21 -23.27
N LEU A 127 23.57 -18.52 -23.20
CA LEU A 127 22.90 -19.50 -24.06
C LEU A 127 22.00 -20.40 -23.22
N LYS A 128 20.77 -20.61 -23.68
CA LYS A 128 19.82 -21.57 -23.11
C LYS A 128 19.30 -22.51 -24.20
N LEU A 129 19.55 -23.81 -24.08
CA LEU A 129 18.98 -24.82 -24.97
C LEU A 129 17.71 -25.39 -24.36
N TYR A 130 16.58 -25.16 -24.99
CA TYR A 130 15.31 -25.74 -24.59
C TYR A 130 14.93 -26.93 -25.48
N ASP A 131 14.48 -28.01 -24.85
CA ASP A 131 13.95 -29.19 -25.52
C ASP A 131 12.42 -29.12 -25.49
N PRO A 132 11.75 -28.77 -26.61
CA PRO A 132 10.31 -28.61 -26.64
C PRO A 132 9.56 -29.94 -26.51
N GLU A 133 10.19 -31.08 -26.85
CA GLU A 133 9.57 -32.40 -26.76
C GLU A 133 9.54 -32.90 -25.31
N GLN A 134 10.67 -32.74 -24.61
CA GLN A 134 10.83 -33.14 -23.21
C GLN A 134 10.44 -32.04 -22.22
N LYS A 135 10.09 -30.84 -22.71
CA LYS A 135 9.73 -29.64 -21.94
C LYS A 135 10.76 -29.27 -20.87
N GLN A 136 12.04 -29.41 -21.18
CA GLN A 136 13.13 -29.21 -20.21
C GLN A 136 14.27 -28.37 -20.79
N LEU A 137 14.97 -27.66 -19.91
CA LEU A 137 16.19 -26.96 -20.25
C LEU A 137 17.38 -27.93 -20.23
N ARG A 138 18.10 -28.04 -21.34
CA ARG A 138 19.20 -29.02 -21.52
C ARG A 138 20.59 -28.45 -21.35
N TYR A 139 20.77 -27.16 -21.60
CA TYR A 139 22.08 -26.53 -21.54
C TYR A 139 21.97 -25.06 -21.15
N ILE A 140 22.88 -24.62 -20.27
CA ILE A 140 23.16 -23.22 -19.98
C ILE A 140 24.66 -22.98 -20.16
N GLY A 141 25.02 -21.92 -20.88
CA GLY A 141 26.42 -21.56 -21.07
C GLY A 141 26.61 -20.11 -21.48
N THR A 142 27.85 -19.76 -21.80
CA THR A 142 28.24 -18.43 -22.26
C THR A 142 28.95 -18.49 -23.61
N LEU A 143 28.81 -17.44 -24.40
CA LEU A 143 29.45 -17.32 -25.71
C LEU A 143 29.83 -15.87 -26.00
N TYR A 144 31.05 -15.66 -26.48
CA TYR A 144 31.43 -14.38 -27.09
C TYR A 144 31.09 -14.37 -28.56
N VAL A 145 30.39 -13.31 -28.97
CA VAL A 145 30.05 -13.02 -30.38
C VAL A 145 30.53 -11.64 -30.76
N LYS A 146 30.74 -11.41 -32.06
CA LYS A 146 31.04 -10.06 -32.57
C LYS A 146 29.71 -9.34 -32.84
N GLY A 147 29.53 -8.14 -32.29
CA GLY A 147 28.31 -7.34 -32.47
C GLY A 147 27.96 -7.07 -33.94
N THR A 148 28.97 -7.05 -34.81
CA THR A 148 28.87 -6.88 -36.27
C THR A 148 28.66 -8.19 -37.04
N SER A 149 28.87 -9.34 -36.42
CA SER A 149 28.60 -10.67 -37.01
C SER A 149 27.11 -11.00 -36.97
N LYS A 150 26.68 -11.98 -37.78
CA LYS A 150 25.30 -12.46 -37.82
C LYS A 150 25.10 -13.71 -36.95
N PRO A 151 23.94 -13.91 -36.30
CA PRO A 151 23.62 -15.15 -35.60
C PRO A 151 23.70 -16.39 -36.50
N ALA A 152 23.44 -16.26 -37.81
CA ALA A 152 23.63 -17.33 -38.78
C ALA A 152 25.04 -17.96 -38.73
N GLU A 153 26.07 -17.17 -38.43
CA GLU A 153 27.46 -17.62 -38.40
C GLU A 153 27.76 -18.55 -37.21
N ILE A 154 27.00 -18.44 -36.11
CA ILE A 154 27.18 -19.27 -34.92
C ILE A 154 26.25 -20.50 -34.88
N LEU A 155 25.32 -20.64 -35.82
CA LEU A 155 24.35 -21.76 -35.84
C LEU A 155 25.04 -23.13 -35.84
N HIS A 156 26.15 -23.27 -36.56
CA HIS A 156 26.93 -24.51 -36.56
C HIS A 156 27.45 -24.86 -35.16
N LYS A 157 27.88 -23.85 -34.40
CA LYS A 157 28.39 -24.00 -33.04
C LYS A 157 27.25 -24.34 -32.08
N LEU A 158 26.08 -23.70 -32.24
CA LEU A 158 24.89 -24.00 -31.45
C LEU A 158 24.39 -25.43 -31.70
N ARG A 159 24.38 -25.90 -32.95
CA ARG A 159 24.09 -27.31 -33.31
C ARG A 159 25.03 -28.28 -32.60
N ASN A 160 26.33 -28.01 -32.65
CA ASN A 160 27.32 -28.85 -31.99
C ASN A 160 27.12 -28.90 -30.47
N LEU A 161 26.82 -27.76 -29.84
CA LEU A 161 26.53 -27.68 -28.40
C LEU A 161 25.24 -28.43 -28.03
N ALA A 162 24.24 -28.44 -28.92
CA ALA A 162 22.98 -29.16 -28.71
C ALA A 162 23.05 -30.65 -29.07
N GLY A 163 24.11 -31.11 -29.72
CA GLY A 163 24.21 -32.46 -30.26
C GLY A 163 23.26 -32.70 -31.45
N PHE A 164 22.92 -31.65 -32.20
CA PHE A 164 22.05 -31.74 -33.38
C PHE A 164 22.85 -32.07 -34.64
N CYS A 165 22.21 -32.70 -35.64
CA CYS A 165 22.81 -32.92 -36.95
C CYS A 165 23.08 -31.59 -37.68
N ALA A 166 24.04 -31.57 -38.61
CA ALA A 166 24.49 -30.34 -39.27
C ALA A 166 23.40 -29.63 -40.09
N ASP A 167 22.40 -30.36 -40.54
CA ASP A 167 21.24 -29.92 -41.33
C ASP A 167 20.00 -29.62 -40.49
N GLU A 168 20.05 -29.80 -39.17
CA GLU A 168 18.93 -29.51 -38.28
C GLU A 168 18.68 -27.98 -38.21
N GLU A 169 17.42 -27.62 -38.41
CA GLU A 169 16.94 -26.24 -38.27
C GLU A 169 16.81 -25.89 -36.78
N ILE A 170 17.46 -24.80 -36.38
CA ILE A 170 17.40 -24.25 -35.03
C ILE A 170 16.73 -22.87 -35.10
N GLU A 171 15.83 -22.62 -34.17
CA GLU A 171 15.22 -21.31 -33.95
C GLU A 171 15.93 -20.59 -32.80
N LEU A 172 16.15 -19.28 -32.94
CA LEU A 172 16.80 -18.43 -31.95
C LEU A 172 15.81 -17.39 -31.44
N TYR A 173 15.82 -17.19 -30.13
CA TYR A 173 14.97 -16.23 -29.44
C TYR A 173 15.80 -15.44 -28.41
N GLU A 174 15.52 -14.14 -28.29
CA GLU A 174 16.01 -13.32 -27.19
C GLU A 174 15.02 -13.36 -26.03
N GLU A 175 15.52 -13.62 -24.82
CA GLU A 175 14.69 -13.60 -23.62
C GLU A 175 14.67 -12.21 -22.97
N ILE A 176 13.50 -11.58 -22.96
CA ILE A 176 13.30 -10.19 -22.56
C ILE A 176 12.75 -10.06 -21.14
N ASN A 177 11.74 -10.84 -20.76
CA ASN A 177 11.14 -10.79 -19.42
C ASN A 177 10.54 -12.15 -19.00
N PHE A 178 10.39 -12.37 -17.70
CA PHE A 178 9.98 -13.65 -17.12
C PHE A 178 8.65 -13.63 -16.36
N GLU A 179 8.17 -12.50 -15.82
CA GLU A 179 6.95 -12.51 -14.99
C GLU A 179 5.76 -11.79 -15.64
N PRO A 180 4.56 -12.41 -15.74
CA PRO A 180 4.18 -13.78 -15.32
C PRO A 180 4.33 -14.87 -16.41
N VAL A 181 4.80 -14.52 -17.61
CA VAL A 181 5.04 -15.43 -18.75
C VAL A 181 6.37 -15.08 -19.39
N VAL A 182 7.16 -16.09 -19.79
CA VAL A 182 8.41 -15.89 -20.53
C VAL A 182 8.10 -15.17 -21.84
N PHE A 183 8.60 -13.94 -21.98
CA PHE A 183 8.49 -13.16 -23.20
C PHE A 183 9.80 -13.27 -23.99
N CYS A 184 9.69 -13.92 -25.15
CA CYS A 184 10.78 -14.14 -26.08
C CYS A 184 10.51 -13.41 -27.39
N GLU A 185 11.50 -12.71 -27.92
CA GLU A 185 11.46 -12.15 -29.28
C GLU A 185 12.27 -13.02 -30.24
N VAL A 186 11.81 -13.16 -31.49
CA VAL A 186 12.51 -13.94 -32.50
C VAL A 186 13.77 -13.17 -32.92
N ILE A 187 14.93 -13.84 -32.88
CA ILE A 187 16.17 -13.27 -33.39
C ILE A 187 16.24 -13.50 -34.90
N ASP A 188 16.37 -12.42 -35.65
CA ASP A 188 16.63 -12.46 -37.09
C ASP A 188 18.08 -12.89 -37.34
N VAL A 189 18.25 -14.10 -37.85
CA VAL A 189 19.57 -14.70 -38.08
C VAL A 189 20.39 -14.00 -39.16
N ASP A 190 19.74 -13.21 -40.02
CA ASP A 190 20.38 -12.50 -41.13
C ASP A 190 20.77 -11.06 -40.76
N ARG A 191 20.28 -10.54 -39.63
CA ARG A 191 20.73 -9.29 -39.02
C ARG A 191 21.97 -9.51 -38.16
N THR A 192 22.72 -8.45 -37.89
CA THR A 192 23.85 -8.53 -36.96
C THR A 192 23.37 -8.64 -35.52
N PHE A 193 24.20 -9.11 -34.58
CA PHE A 193 23.84 -9.15 -33.16
C PHE A 193 23.41 -7.77 -32.63
N ARG A 194 24.15 -6.69 -32.94
CA ARG A 194 23.73 -5.32 -32.59
C ARG A 194 22.50 -4.85 -33.38
N GLY A 195 22.30 -5.34 -34.61
CA GLY A 195 21.11 -5.07 -35.39
C GLY A 195 19.84 -5.73 -34.82
N ASN A 196 20.00 -6.78 -34.02
CA ASN A 196 18.97 -7.37 -33.16
C ASN A 196 18.93 -6.75 -31.76
N GLN A 197 19.65 -5.64 -31.50
CA GLN A 197 19.73 -4.97 -30.20
C GLN A 197 20.31 -5.82 -29.05
N LEU A 198 21.04 -6.90 -29.37
CA LEU A 198 21.69 -7.73 -28.36
C LEU A 198 22.92 -7.03 -27.76
N GLU A 199 23.03 -7.06 -26.44
CA GLU A 199 24.10 -6.47 -25.64
C GLU A 199 24.71 -7.47 -24.64
N ASN A 200 25.69 -7.02 -23.86
CA ASN A 200 26.30 -7.86 -22.83
C ASN A 200 25.25 -8.30 -21.80
N GLY A 201 25.28 -9.59 -21.49
CA GLY A 201 24.35 -10.18 -20.53
C GLY A 201 23.05 -10.70 -21.14
N ASP A 202 22.80 -10.49 -22.44
CA ASP A 202 21.58 -11.01 -23.08
C ASP A 202 21.58 -12.50 -23.26
N ILE A 203 20.37 -13.06 -23.24
CA ILE A 203 20.12 -14.49 -23.23
C ILE A 203 19.53 -14.88 -24.58
N ILE A 204 20.24 -15.77 -25.27
CA ILE A 204 19.78 -16.41 -26.49
C ILE A 204 19.25 -17.79 -26.12
N CYS A 205 17.93 -17.94 -26.19
CA CYS A 205 17.22 -19.20 -26.12
C CYS A 205 17.21 -19.83 -27.51
N TYR A 206 17.57 -21.11 -27.61
CA TYR A 206 17.56 -21.83 -28.87
C TYR A 206 16.98 -23.23 -28.72
N GLN A 207 16.31 -23.69 -29.77
CA GLN A 207 15.60 -24.98 -29.79
C GLN A 207 15.55 -25.56 -31.20
N LYS A 208 15.23 -26.85 -31.32
CA LYS A 208 14.93 -27.48 -32.61
C LYS A 208 13.65 -26.87 -33.20
N SER A 209 13.66 -26.53 -34.48
CA SER A 209 12.49 -25.94 -35.14
C SER A 209 11.32 -26.91 -35.16
N SER A 210 10.14 -26.43 -34.76
CA SER A 210 8.93 -27.26 -34.69
C SER A 210 8.09 -27.26 -35.96
N LYS A 211 8.58 -26.68 -37.09
CA LYS A 211 7.77 -26.52 -38.31
C LYS A 211 7.20 -27.86 -38.81
N PRO A 212 5.87 -28.06 -38.82
CA PRO A 212 5.25 -29.33 -39.18
C PRO A 212 5.18 -29.62 -40.70
N TRP A 213 6.04 -29.02 -41.53
CA TRP A 213 5.85 -29.03 -42.98
C TRP A 213 7.18 -29.00 -43.74
N LYS A 214 7.84 -30.15 -43.79
CA LYS A 214 8.46 -30.57 -45.05
C LYS A 214 7.41 -31.38 -45.80
N LEU A 215 7.09 -30.94 -47.01
CA LEU A 215 6.18 -31.57 -47.96
C LEU A 215 6.56 -33.06 -48.09
N ARG A 216 5.87 -33.95 -47.37
CA ARG A 216 5.98 -35.38 -47.63
C ARG A 216 5.21 -35.63 -48.92
N THR A 217 5.91 -36.02 -49.98
CA THR A 217 5.25 -36.44 -51.22
C THR A 217 4.45 -37.70 -50.94
N HIS A 218 3.12 -37.60 -50.95
CA HIS A 218 2.23 -38.73 -50.77
C HIS A 218 2.05 -39.45 -52.12
N PRO A 219 2.17 -40.79 -52.18
CA PRO A 219 2.14 -41.54 -53.43
C PRO A 219 0.76 -41.53 -54.14
N SER A 220 -0.32 -41.12 -53.44
CA SER A 220 -1.66 -40.94 -54.02
C SER A 220 -2.49 -39.94 -53.22
N VAL A 221 -3.54 -39.38 -53.85
CA VAL A 221 -4.51 -38.48 -53.19
C VAL A 221 -5.20 -39.16 -52.00
N GLN A 222 -5.46 -40.47 -52.10
CA GLN A 222 -6.06 -41.26 -51.02
C GLN A 222 -5.16 -41.30 -49.77
N SER A 223 -3.86 -41.55 -49.94
CA SER A 223 -2.89 -41.55 -48.84
C SER A 223 -2.77 -40.17 -48.17
N PHE A 224 -2.88 -39.09 -48.95
CA PHE A 224 -2.90 -37.74 -48.42
C PHE A 224 -4.18 -37.46 -47.60
N LEU A 225 -5.34 -37.87 -48.09
CA LEU A 225 -6.62 -37.69 -47.38
C LEU A 225 -6.66 -38.48 -46.07
N GLU A 226 -6.18 -39.72 -46.06
CA GLU A 226 -6.06 -40.54 -44.85
C GLU A 226 -5.13 -39.89 -43.81
N HIS A 227 -4.01 -39.31 -44.26
CA HIS A 227 -3.09 -38.57 -43.39
C HIS A 227 -3.74 -37.30 -42.81
N VAL A 228 -4.47 -36.54 -43.62
CA VAL A 228 -5.22 -35.35 -43.18
C VAL A 228 -6.31 -35.73 -42.16
N HIS A 229 -6.99 -36.86 -42.35
CA HIS A 229 -7.95 -37.38 -41.38
C HIS A 229 -7.28 -37.77 -40.05
N ALA A 230 -6.17 -38.49 -40.11
CA ALA A 230 -5.40 -38.85 -38.92
C ALA A 230 -4.90 -37.61 -38.14
N LEU A 231 -4.46 -36.56 -38.85
CA LEU A 231 -4.07 -35.29 -38.24
C LEU A 231 -5.24 -34.57 -37.59
N LYS A 232 -6.42 -34.56 -38.21
CA LYS A 232 -7.64 -33.99 -37.60
C LYS A 232 -8.04 -34.74 -36.34
N ASP A 233 -7.89 -36.06 -36.32
CA ASP A 233 -8.21 -36.88 -35.16
C ASP A 233 -7.18 -36.73 -34.04
N GLU A 234 -5.90 -36.56 -34.38
CA GLU A 234 -4.85 -36.24 -33.42
C GLU A 234 -5.04 -34.83 -32.82
N GLN A 235 -5.39 -33.84 -33.64
CA GLN A 235 -5.71 -32.49 -33.17
C GLN A 235 -6.95 -32.49 -32.27
N ARG A 236 -8.01 -33.23 -32.63
CA ARG A 236 -9.18 -33.40 -31.77
C ARG A 236 -8.83 -34.01 -30.42
N ARG A 237 -7.99 -35.06 -30.40
CA ARG A 237 -7.51 -35.67 -29.15
C ARG A 237 -6.71 -34.69 -28.28
N LYS A 238 -5.86 -33.85 -28.89
CA LYS A 238 -5.11 -32.81 -28.17
C LYS A 238 -6.03 -31.74 -27.59
N ILE A 239 -7.06 -31.32 -28.34
CA ILE A 239 -8.06 -30.36 -27.86
C ILE A 239 -8.83 -30.94 -26.67
N CYS A 240 -9.32 -32.18 -26.75
CA CYS A 240 -10.03 -32.81 -25.63
C CYS A 240 -9.15 -32.93 -24.37
N ALA A 241 -7.88 -33.30 -24.52
CA ALA A 241 -6.94 -33.36 -23.38
C ALA A 241 -6.71 -31.97 -22.74
N LEU A 242 -6.57 -30.92 -23.56
CA LEU A 242 -6.44 -29.55 -23.06
C LEU A 242 -7.71 -29.04 -22.37
N GLU A 243 -8.89 -29.41 -22.88
CA GLU A 243 -10.18 -29.09 -22.25
C GLU A 243 -10.31 -29.76 -20.88
N GLU A 244 -9.90 -31.02 -20.73
CA GLU A 244 -9.84 -31.73 -19.45
C GLU A 244 -8.87 -31.04 -18.47
N ASP A 245 -7.67 -30.66 -18.92
CA ASP A 245 -6.70 -29.94 -18.10
C ASP A 245 -7.24 -28.57 -17.64
N ILE A 246 -7.93 -27.83 -18.51
CA ILE A 246 -8.57 -26.56 -18.16
C ILE A 246 -9.63 -26.76 -17.06
N VAL A 247 -10.43 -27.82 -17.14
CA VAL A 247 -11.44 -28.14 -16.11
C VAL A 247 -10.78 -28.44 -14.77
N VAL A 248 -9.69 -29.22 -14.77
CA VAL A 248 -8.92 -29.54 -13.55
C VAL A 248 -8.29 -28.27 -12.94
N LEU A 249 -7.71 -27.40 -13.77
CA LEU A 249 -7.11 -26.15 -13.31
C LEU A 249 -8.16 -25.19 -12.74
N LYS A 250 -9.33 -25.08 -13.37
CA LYS A 250 -10.46 -24.30 -12.85
C LYS A 250 -10.91 -24.82 -11.48
N CYS A 251 -11.09 -26.14 -11.34
CA CYS A 251 -11.47 -26.76 -10.07
C CYS A 251 -10.45 -26.49 -8.95
N LYS A 252 -9.14 -26.54 -9.26
CA LYS A 252 -8.08 -26.18 -8.30
C LYS A 252 -8.12 -24.72 -7.90
N SER A 253 -8.35 -23.81 -8.85
CA SER A 253 -8.49 -22.37 -8.59
C SER A 253 -9.70 -22.08 -7.70
N ASP A 254 -10.85 -22.70 -8.00
CA ASP A 254 -12.07 -22.52 -7.22
C ASP A 254 -11.90 -23.03 -5.78
N LEU A 255 -11.20 -24.15 -5.59
CA LEU A 255 -10.87 -24.68 -4.26
C LEU A 255 -9.95 -23.74 -3.46
N GLN A 256 -8.95 -23.15 -4.10
CA GLN A 256 -8.07 -22.16 -3.45
C GLN A 256 -8.83 -20.88 -3.06
N ILE A 257 -9.75 -20.43 -3.90
CA ILE A 257 -10.62 -19.28 -3.62
C ILE A 257 -11.51 -19.57 -2.41
N GLU A 258 -12.13 -20.75 -2.32
CA GLU A 258 -12.95 -21.13 -1.17
C GLU A 258 -12.12 -21.30 0.12
N GLN A 259 -10.90 -21.86 0.03
CA GLN A 259 -9.98 -21.92 1.17
C GLN A 259 -9.61 -20.52 1.68
N ALA A 260 -9.26 -19.60 0.78
CA ALA A 260 -8.95 -18.22 1.14
C ALA A 260 -10.16 -17.48 1.74
N LYS A 261 -11.38 -17.75 1.24
CA LYS A 261 -12.61 -17.21 1.83
C LYS A 261 -12.86 -17.73 3.24
N MET A 262 -12.65 -19.03 3.49
CA MET A 262 -12.79 -19.60 4.83
C MET A 262 -11.76 -19.02 5.81
N GLU A 263 -10.50 -18.92 5.39
CA GLU A 263 -9.43 -18.31 6.20
C GLU A 263 -9.73 -16.84 6.50
N CYS A 264 -10.21 -16.09 5.50
CA CYS A 264 -10.62 -14.69 5.70
C CYS A 264 -11.84 -14.58 6.63
N SER A 265 -12.79 -15.51 6.57
CA SER A 265 -13.95 -15.58 7.47
C SER A 265 -13.52 -15.87 8.91
N GLN A 266 -12.55 -16.78 9.08
CA GLN A 266 -11.98 -17.13 10.38
C GLN A 266 -11.22 -15.94 10.98
N LEU A 267 -10.34 -15.29 10.21
CA LEU A 267 -9.63 -14.08 10.63
C LEU A 267 -10.59 -12.93 10.97
N LYS A 268 -11.70 -12.80 10.23
CA LYS A 268 -12.75 -11.83 10.53
C LYS A 268 -13.45 -12.16 11.86
N HIS A 269 -13.72 -13.44 12.13
CA HIS A 269 -14.29 -13.87 13.41
C HIS A 269 -13.33 -13.63 14.58
N GLU A 270 -12.05 -13.94 14.42
CA GLU A 270 -11.01 -13.68 15.43
C GLU A 270 -10.83 -12.18 15.69
N ARG A 271 -10.85 -11.36 14.63
CA ARG A 271 -10.86 -9.91 14.74
C ARG A 271 -12.09 -9.43 15.51
N ASP A 272 -13.29 -9.90 15.15
CA ASP A 272 -14.53 -9.47 15.79
C ASP A 272 -14.57 -9.93 17.26
N TYR A 273 -14.01 -11.09 17.58
CA TYR A 273 -13.81 -11.57 18.95
C TYR A 273 -12.82 -10.69 19.73
N ALA A 274 -11.68 -10.33 19.13
CA ALA A 274 -10.71 -9.43 19.73
C ALA A 274 -11.27 -8.01 19.92
N VAL A 275 -12.08 -7.51 18.97
CA VAL A 275 -12.80 -6.23 19.11
C VAL A 275 -13.82 -6.28 20.24
N ARG A 276 -14.56 -7.39 20.41
CA ARG A 276 -15.46 -7.57 21.57
C ARG A 276 -14.69 -7.57 22.88
N GLN A 277 -13.58 -8.30 22.96
CA GLN A 277 -12.70 -8.31 24.13
C GLN A 277 -12.17 -6.90 24.46
N VAL A 278 -11.77 -6.12 23.45
CA VAL A 278 -11.35 -4.72 23.62
C VAL A 278 -12.54 -3.82 24.01
N GLY A 279 -13.73 -4.05 23.47
CA GLY A 279 -14.95 -3.35 23.85
C GLY A 279 -15.34 -3.60 25.30
N GLU A 280 -15.25 -4.85 25.76
CA GLU A 280 -15.48 -5.26 27.15
C GLU A 280 -14.44 -4.66 28.12
N LEU A 281 -13.20 -4.43 27.65
CA LEU A 281 -12.16 -3.71 28.40
C LEU A 281 -12.34 -2.18 28.34
N GLN A 282 -12.97 -1.63 27.30
CA GLN A 282 -13.31 -0.20 27.19
C GLN A 282 -14.55 0.17 28.01
N ASP A 283 -15.50 -0.76 28.21
CA ASP A 283 -16.66 -0.58 29.10
C ASP A 283 -16.25 -0.39 30.58
N GLN A 284 -15.06 -0.84 30.97
CA GLN A 284 -14.50 -0.57 32.30
C GLN A 284 -13.93 0.85 32.45
N ASN A 285 -13.78 1.58 31.34
CA ASN A 285 -13.37 2.99 31.32
C ASN A 285 -14.54 3.88 30.89
N ALA A 286 -15.72 3.61 31.46
CA ALA A 286 -16.96 4.31 31.19
C ALA A 286 -16.72 5.83 31.18
N GLN A 287 -16.84 6.40 29.99
CA GLN A 287 -16.72 7.81 29.72
C GLN A 287 -17.68 8.58 30.64
N ILE A 288 -17.15 9.37 31.58
CA ILE A 288 -17.98 10.16 32.50
C ILE A 288 -18.63 11.29 31.68
N ILE A 289 -19.84 11.06 31.20
CA ILE A 289 -20.72 12.10 30.66
C ILE A 289 -21.30 12.84 31.85
N LEU A 290 -21.01 14.14 31.97
CA LEU A 290 -21.49 14.96 33.08
C LEU A 290 -23.01 15.12 33.01
N GLN A 291 -23.67 15.10 34.17
CA GLN A 291 -25.08 15.49 34.30
C GLN A 291 -25.14 16.95 34.72
N PHE A 292 -25.86 17.77 33.95
CA PHE A 292 -26.11 19.17 34.25
C PHE A 292 -27.59 19.37 34.59
N SER A 293 -27.87 20.22 35.56
CA SER A 293 -29.22 20.69 35.86
C SER A 293 -29.65 21.78 34.87
N PHE A 294 -30.95 22.07 34.80
CA PHE A 294 -31.42 23.20 33.99
C PHE A 294 -30.84 24.54 34.48
N ALA A 295 -30.65 24.69 35.79
CA ALA A 295 -30.06 25.88 36.40
C ALA A 295 -28.60 26.12 35.94
N ASP A 296 -27.82 25.05 35.76
CA ASP A 296 -26.45 25.15 35.23
C ASP A 296 -26.46 25.73 33.81
N LEU A 297 -27.42 25.30 32.97
CA LEU A 297 -27.56 25.79 31.60
C LEU A 297 -28.05 27.24 31.55
N GLN A 298 -29.01 27.61 32.42
CA GLN A 298 -29.45 28.99 32.56
C GLN A 298 -28.29 29.90 32.97
N GLN A 299 -27.52 29.52 33.99
CA GLN A 299 -26.35 30.30 34.41
C GLN A 299 -25.31 30.41 33.29
N ALA A 300 -25.02 29.31 32.60
CA ALA A 300 -24.02 29.27 31.54
C ALA A 300 -24.37 30.14 30.32
N THR A 301 -25.67 30.35 30.07
CA THR A 301 -26.20 31.11 28.92
C THR A 301 -26.75 32.49 29.31
N GLU A 302 -26.51 32.91 30.55
CA GLU A 302 -27.06 34.15 31.13
C GLU A 302 -28.58 34.26 30.97
N ASP A 303 -29.29 33.17 31.26
CA ASP A 303 -30.73 32.98 31.07
C ASP A 303 -31.16 32.99 29.59
N PHE A 304 -30.43 32.24 28.76
CA PHE A 304 -30.68 32.06 27.33
C PHE A 304 -30.80 33.37 26.54
N LYS A 305 -30.00 34.39 26.88
CA LYS A 305 -29.98 35.67 26.16
C LYS A 305 -29.77 35.48 24.66
N ASP A 306 -30.42 36.32 23.85
CA ASP A 306 -30.31 36.29 22.39
C ASP A 306 -28.86 36.40 21.89
N GLN A 307 -27.98 37.08 22.62
CA GLN A 307 -26.55 37.20 22.29
C GLN A 307 -25.79 35.87 22.40
N CYS A 308 -26.26 34.97 23.26
CA CYS A 308 -25.72 33.62 23.40
C CYS A 308 -26.27 32.68 22.33
N LYS A 309 -27.37 33.03 21.66
CA LYS A 309 -27.99 32.19 20.64
C LYS A 309 -27.15 32.21 19.36
N ILE A 310 -26.67 31.03 18.98
CA ILE A 310 -25.86 30.86 17.76
C ILE A 310 -26.76 30.63 16.55
N GLY A 311 -27.84 29.86 16.74
CA GLY A 311 -28.81 29.63 15.68
C GLY A 311 -29.91 28.66 16.06
N ASP A 312 -31.01 28.75 15.31
CA ASP A 312 -32.05 27.73 15.29
C ASP A 312 -31.75 26.75 14.17
N THR A 313 -31.62 25.47 14.52
CA THR A 313 -31.46 24.38 13.56
C THR A 313 -32.75 23.57 13.48
N GLU A 314 -32.90 22.74 12.45
CA GLU A 314 -33.97 21.75 12.40
C GLU A 314 -34.00 20.77 13.59
N TYR A 315 -32.89 20.66 14.32
CA TYR A 315 -32.70 19.76 15.46
C TYR A 315 -32.91 20.42 16.83
N GLY A 316 -33.10 21.74 16.85
CA GLY A 316 -33.20 22.52 18.08
C GLY A 316 -32.41 23.82 18.05
N CYS A 317 -32.40 24.53 19.18
CA CYS A 317 -31.69 25.79 19.34
C CYS A 317 -30.30 25.54 19.94
N VAL A 318 -29.27 26.22 19.41
CA VAL A 318 -27.90 26.13 19.95
C VAL A 318 -27.50 27.45 20.58
N TYR A 319 -27.01 27.37 21.82
CA TYR A 319 -26.48 28.49 22.58
C TYR A 319 -24.99 28.29 22.85
N LYS A 320 -24.23 29.38 22.84
CA LYS A 320 -22.89 29.44 23.38
C LYS A 320 -22.98 29.80 24.86
N GLY A 321 -22.32 29.02 25.70
CA GLY A 321 -22.28 29.26 27.14
C GLY A 321 -20.90 29.05 27.74
N ILE A 322 -20.79 29.37 29.03
CA ILE A 322 -19.57 29.14 29.82
C ILE A 322 -19.93 28.33 31.06
N ILE A 323 -19.40 27.11 31.15
CA ILE A 323 -19.55 26.22 32.32
C ILE A 323 -18.17 26.02 32.94
N HIS A 324 -18.00 26.35 34.21
CA HIS A 324 -16.71 26.23 34.93
C HIS A 324 -15.52 26.82 34.14
N ASN A 325 -15.66 28.05 33.63
CA ASN A 325 -14.69 28.74 32.77
C ASN A 325 -14.36 28.05 31.43
N THR A 326 -15.12 27.02 31.04
CA THR A 326 -15.00 26.35 29.75
C THR A 326 -16.09 26.84 28.82
N THR A 327 -15.71 27.32 27.63
CA THR A 327 -16.70 27.67 26.60
C THR A 327 -17.30 26.40 26.01
N VAL A 328 -18.63 26.35 25.96
CA VAL A 328 -19.39 25.17 25.51
C VAL A 328 -20.47 25.56 24.50
N ALA A 329 -20.90 24.57 23.70
CA ALA A 329 -22.11 24.67 22.88
C ALA A 329 -23.23 23.86 23.53
N ILE A 330 -24.34 24.52 23.85
CA ILE A 330 -25.51 23.93 24.50
C ILE A 330 -26.62 23.82 23.46
N LYS A 331 -26.93 22.60 23.04
CA LYS A 331 -28.00 22.28 22.09
C LYS A 331 -29.25 21.86 22.85
N MET A 332 -30.32 22.64 22.73
CA MET A 332 -31.64 22.32 23.27
C MET A 332 -32.40 21.47 22.23
N CYS A 333 -32.49 20.16 22.43
CA CYS A 333 -33.05 19.25 21.43
C CYS A 333 -34.58 19.23 21.43
N ARG A 334 -35.17 18.94 20.27
CA ARG A 334 -36.60 18.55 20.19
C ARG A 334 -36.82 17.18 20.83
N THR A 335 -37.95 17.02 21.53
CA THR A 335 -38.33 15.79 22.25
C THR A 335 -38.32 14.59 21.30
N GLY A 336 -37.36 13.67 21.47
CA GLY A 336 -37.17 12.46 20.65
C GLY A 336 -35.76 12.30 20.10
N LEU A 337 -35.09 13.40 19.73
CA LEU A 337 -33.73 13.36 19.14
C LEU A 337 -32.63 13.26 20.19
N PHE A 338 -32.91 13.77 21.38
CA PHE A 338 -31.99 13.74 22.51
C PHE A 338 -31.50 12.31 22.82
N GLN A 339 -32.40 11.35 23.00
CA GLN A 339 -32.01 9.98 23.40
C GLN A 339 -31.22 9.24 22.31
N GLN A 340 -31.52 9.50 21.03
CA GLN A 340 -30.81 8.88 19.91
C GLN A 340 -29.39 9.40 19.79
N GLU A 341 -29.21 10.71 19.90
CA GLU A 341 -27.88 11.31 19.80
C GLU A 341 -27.01 10.93 21.03
N VAL A 342 -27.61 10.87 22.23
CA VAL A 342 -26.92 10.36 23.43
C VAL A 342 -26.51 8.89 23.29
N SER A 343 -27.39 8.04 22.74
CA SER A 343 -27.09 6.62 22.60
C SER A 343 -25.95 6.36 21.63
N VAL A 344 -25.81 7.19 20.59
CA VAL A 344 -24.67 7.17 19.66
C VAL A 344 -23.39 7.69 20.33
N LEU A 345 -23.43 8.87 20.93
CA LEU A 345 -22.24 9.54 21.48
C LEU A 345 -21.65 8.82 22.71
N ARG A 346 -22.41 7.90 23.32
CA ARG A 346 -21.93 6.99 24.36
C ARG A 346 -21.04 5.86 23.84
N GLN A 347 -21.16 5.51 22.55
CA GLN A 347 -20.49 4.32 22.02
C GLN A 347 -19.00 4.54 21.74
N GLY A 348 -18.50 5.79 21.75
CA GLY A 348 -17.06 6.05 21.62
C GLY A 348 -16.69 7.47 21.23
N ARG A 349 -15.41 7.81 21.44
CA ARG A 349 -14.81 9.09 21.03
C ARG A 349 -13.94 8.91 19.80
N HIS A 350 -14.00 9.88 18.89
CA HIS A 350 -13.09 9.96 17.76
C HIS A 350 -12.61 11.40 17.59
N PRO A 351 -11.33 11.66 17.22
CA PRO A 351 -10.80 13.02 17.07
C PRO A 351 -11.58 13.91 16.08
N ASN A 352 -12.22 13.28 15.09
CA ASN A 352 -13.04 13.95 14.07
C ASN A 352 -14.56 13.82 14.32
N ILE A 353 -14.96 13.48 15.55
CA ILE A 353 -16.35 13.53 16.01
C ILE A 353 -16.41 14.53 17.16
N VAL A 354 -17.48 15.34 17.19
CA VAL A 354 -17.69 16.32 18.25
C VAL A 354 -17.76 15.66 19.63
N THR A 355 -17.07 16.24 20.62
CA THR A 355 -17.04 15.69 21.97
C THR A 355 -18.27 16.11 22.76
N LEU A 356 -19.03 15.12 23.22
CA LEU A 356 -20.08 15.32 24.22
C LEU A 356 -19.44 15.46 25.61
N ILE A 357 -19.62 16.62 26.23
CA ILE A 357 -19.15 16.93 27.59
C ILE A 357 -20.16 16.44 28.62
N GLY A 358 -21.44 16.70 28.39
CA GLY A 358 -22.50 16.32 29.32
C GLY A 358 -23.89 16.46 28.74
N ILE A 359 -24.87 16.10 29.55
CA ILE A 359 -26.30 16.12 29.20
C ILE A 359 -27.12 16.74 30.32
N CYS A 360 -28.24 17.36 29.95
CA CYS A 360 -29.27 17.82 30.87
C CYS A 360 -30.59 17.16 30.48
N SER A 361 -31.02 16.19 31.28
CA SER A 361 -32.23 15.41 31.00
C SER A 361 -33.51 16.23 31.20
N GLU A 362 -33.52 17.15 32.18
CA GLU A 362 -34.65 18.03 32.49
C GLU A 362 -35.08 18.87 31.28
N ALA A 363 -34.10 19.35 30.51
CA ALA A 363 -34.32 20.24 29.37
C ALA A 363 -34.06 19.58 28.01
N SER A 364 -33.82 18.26 27.99
CA SER A 364 -33.41 17.51 26.78
C SER A 364 -32.26 18.20 26.04
N ALA A 365 -31.21 18.60 26.77
CA ALA A 365 -30.13 19.41 26.22
C ALA A 365 -28.77 18.70 26.25
N LEU A 366 -27.98 18.92 25.20
CA LEU A 366 -26.66 18.33 25.00
C LEU A 366 -25.59 19.42 25.09
N VAL A 367 -24.55 19.17 25.88
CA VAL A 367 -23.43 20.09 26.09
C VAL A 367 -22.20 19.55 25.37
N TYR A 368 -21.76 20.26 24.34
CA TYR A 368 -20.60 19.90 23.51
C TYR A 368 -19.43 20.85 23.74
N GLU A 369 -18.25 20.41 23.29
CA GLU A 369 -17.12 21.31 23.10
C GLU A 369 -17.48 22.47 22.14
N TRP A 370 -16.95 23.65 22.40
CA TRP A 370 -17.12 24.81 21.53
C TRP A 370 -16.12 24.79 20.37
N LEU A 371 -16.63 24.91 19.13
CA LEU A 371 -15.83 24.93 17.90
C LEU A 371 -15.90 26.33 17.27
N PRO A 372 -14.85 27.17 17.43
CA PRO A 372 -14.95 28.60 17.18
C PRO A 372 -15.02 29.00 15.70
N ARG A 373 -14.71 28.08 14.76
CA ARG A 373 -14.75 28.38 13.32
C ARG A 373 -16.06 27.98 12.65
N GLY A 374 -17.09 27.60 13.41
CA GLY A 374 -18.42 27.32 12.87
C GLY A 374 -18.46 26.06 11.99
N ASN A 375 -19.43 26.01 11.09
CA ASN A 375 -19.69 24.86 10.21
C ASN A 375 -19.09 25.08 8.81
N LEU A 376 -18.84 23.99 8.08
CA LEU A 376 -18.20 24.01 6.76
C LEU A 376 -19.03 24.71 5.67
N GLU A 377 -20.36 24.75 5.79
CA GLU A 377 -21.22 25.45 4.81
C GLU A 377 -20.85 26.93 4.72
N ASP A 378 -20.63 27.58 5.87
CA ASP A 378 -20.26 29.00 5.93
C ASP A 378 -18.92 29.29 5.24
N HIS A 379 -17.98 28.34 5.31
CA HIS A 379 -16.67 28.45 4.63
C HIS A 379 -16.75 28.20 3.12
N ILE A 380 -17.70 27.37 2.65
CA ILE A 380 -17.91 27.13 1.22
C ILE A 380 -18.61 28.34 0.58
N VAL A 381 -19.61 28.90 1.25
CA VAL A 381 -20.40 30.05 0.75
C VAL A 381 -19.69 31.38 1.02
N CYS A 382 -18.63 31.38 1.84
CA CYS A 382 -17.93 32.58 2.32
C CYS A 382 -18.90 33.56 3.02
N SER A 383 -19.83 33.03 3.80
CA SER A 383 -20.79 33.80 4.60
C SER A 383 -20.25 34.08 6.00
N ASN A 384 -20.92 34.98 6.72
CA ASN A 384 -20.65 35.26 8.15
C ASN A 384 -19.21 35.71 8.46
N GLY A 385 -18.52 36.30 7.48
CA GLY A 385 -17.16 36.82 7.63
C GLY A 385 -16.05 35.75 7.60
N PHE A 386 -16.37 34.50 7.27
CA PHE A 386 -15.37 33.44 7.12
C PHE A 386 -14.70 33.49 5.75
N PRO A 387 -13.35 33.51 5.68
CA PRO A 387 -12.64 33.49 4.41
C PRO A 387 -12.72 32.10 3.74
N PRO A 388 -12.54 32.02 2.41
CA PRO A 388 -12.48 30.74 1.71
C PRO A 388 -11.34 29.87 2.25
N LEU A 389 -11.60 28.58 2.43
CA LEU A 389 -10.59 27.63 2.88
C LEU A 389 -9.59 27.31 1.77
N PRO A 390 -8.28 27.30 2.05
CA PRO A 390 -7.27 26.81 1.10
C PRO A 390 -7.49 25.35 0.74
N TRP A 391 -7.11 24.95 -0.48
CA TRP A 391 -7.35 23.60 -0.97
C TRP A 391 -6.76 22.50 -0.07
N GLN A 392 -5.62 22.75 0.58
CA GLN A 392 -4.98 21.79 1.49
C GLN A 392 -5.84 21.52 2.73
N ILE A 393 -6.56 22.54 3.21
CA ILE A 393 -7.50 22.37 4.33
C ILE A 393 -8.74 21.64 3.83
N ARG A 394 -9.22 21.92 2.62
CA ARG A 394 -10.35 21.21 2.02
C ARG A 394 -10.07 19.71 1.85
N THR A 395 -8.88 19.33 1.34
CA THR A 395 -8.50 17.91 1.22
C THR A 395 -8.32 17.23 2.57
N GLN A 396 -7.79 17.97 3.56
CA GLN A 396 -7.69 17.48 4.92
C GLN A 396 -9.07 17.21 5.54
N ILE A 397 -10.03 18.12 5.37
CA ILE A 397 -11.42 17.96 5.84
C ILE A 397 -12.08 16.73 5.20
N ILE A 398 -11.88 16.52 3.88
CA ILE A 398 -12.36 15.33 3.19
C ILE A 398 -11.85 14.05 3.87
N GLY A 399 -10.54 13.98 4.17
CA GLY A 399 -9.94 12.85 4.87
C GLY A 399 -10.49 12.64 6.28
N GLU A 400 -10.63 13.72 7.05
CA GLU A 400 -11.16 13.66 8.41
C GLU A 400 -12.63 13.21 8.47
N VAL A 401 -13.45 13.63 7.50
CA VAL A 401 -14.82 13.12 7.33
C VAL A 401 -14.79 11.62 7.00
N CYS A 402 -13.92 11.19 6.10
CA CYS A 402 -13.74 9.75 5.81
C CYS A 402 -13.35 8.94 7.05
N CYS A 403 -12.40 9.43 7.86
CA CYS A 403 -12.03 8.76 9.12
C CYS A 403 -13.23 8.64 10.07
N SER A 404 -14.03 9.69 10.18
CA SER A 404 -15.23 9.71 11.03
C SER A 404 -16.26 8.69 10.56
N LEU A 405 -16.51 8.62 9.26
CA LEU A 405 -17.43 7.65 8.67
C LEU A 405 -16.94 6.21 8.85
N LEU A 406 -15.66 5.94 8.59
CA LEU A 406 -15.06 4.62 8.81
C LEU A 406 -15.21 4.19 10.29
N PHE A 407 -15.02 5.11 11.22
CA PHE A 407 -15.24 4.85 12.65
C PHE A 407 -16.71 4.49 12.93
N LEU A 408 -17.67 5.29 12.46
CA LEU A 408 -19.11 5.00 12.63
C LEU A 408 -19.53 3.68 11.97
N HIS A 409 -19.00 3.39 10.79
CA HIS A 409 -19.32 2.17 10.03
C HIS A 409 -18.69 0.92 10.65
N SER A 410 -17.71 1.07 11.54
CA SER A 410 -17.03 -0.05 12.23
C SER A 410 -17.77 -0.61 13.45
N TYR A 411 -18.83 0.06 13.93
CA TYR A 411 -19.58 -0.39 15.10
C TYR A 411 -20.22 -1.77 14.90
N THR A 412 -20.15 -2.60 15.95
CA THR A 412 -20.75 -3.94 16.00
C THR A 412 -21.73 -4.04 17.17
N PRO A 413 -22.88 -4.75 17.05
CA PRO A 413 -23.28 -5.65 15.96
C PRO A 413 -23.94 -4.96 14.75
N SER A 414 -24.29 -3.67 14.87
CA SER A 414 -24.90 -2.91 13.77
C SER A 414 -24.05 -1.68 13.48
N ALA A 415 -23.55 -1.59 12.26
CA ALA A 415 -22.83 -0.40 11.78
C ALA A 415 -23.73 0.83 11.89
N LEU A 416 -23.16 1.96 12.32
CA LEU A 416 -23.90 3.19 12.52
C LEU A 416 -23.80 4.06 11.26
N VAL A 417 -24.94 4.30 10.60
CA VAL A 417 -25.02 5.22 9.45
C VAL A 417 -25.25 6.64 9.96
N HIS A 418 -24.52 7.63 9.46
CA HIS A 418 -24.72 9.03 9.82
C HIS A 418 -26.09 9.54 9.33
N GLY A 419 -26.40 9.33 8.05
CA GLY A 419 -27.72 9.54 7.45
C GLY A 419 -28.10 10.99 7.15
N ASP A 420 -27.42 11.98 7.75
CA ASP A 420 -27.57 13.41 7.41
C ASP A 420 -26.23 14.10 7.13
N LEU A 421 -25.34 13.47 6.38
CA LEU A 421 -24.00 14.02 6.16
C LEU A 421 -24.06 15.24 5.21
N ARG A 422 -23.78 16.44 5.74
CA ARG A 422 -23.83 17.72 5.01
C ARG A 422 -22.77 18.69 5.54
N PRO A 423 -22.36 19.73 4.78
CA PRO A 423 -21.37 20.70 5.26
C PRO A 423 -21.80 21.45 6.53
N CYS A 424 -23.08 21.73 6.73
CA CYS A 424 -23.58 22.35 7.98
C CYS A 424 -23.40 21.46 9.22
N ASN A 425 -23.20 20.16 9.05
CA ASN A 425 -22.96 19.18 10.11
C ASN A 425 -21.47 18.85 10.28
N ILE A 426 -20.58 19.56 9.59
CA ILE A 426 -19.13 19.44 9.73
C ILE A 426 -18.62 20.73 10.39
N LEU A 427 -18.24 20.65 11.66
CA LEU A 427 -17.76 21.79 12.43
C LEU A 427 -16.24 21.89 12.37
N ILE A 428 -15.69 23.10 12.46
CA ILE A 428 -14.26 23.37 12.35
C ILE A 428 -13.71 23.94 13.67
N ASP A 429 -12.64 23.34 14.17
CA ASP A 429 -11.97 23.77 15.40
C ASP A 429 -11.00 24.94 15.17
N ALA A 430 -10.37 25.42 16.25
CA ALA A 430 -9.41 26.53 16.17
C ALA A 430 -8.21 26.24 15.24
N ASN A 431 -7.84 24.97 15.08
CA ASN A 431 -6.71 24.46 14.30
C ASN A 431 -7.09 24.05 12.86
N TYR A 432 -8.30 24.36 12.41
CA TYR A 432 -8.82 23.93 11.11
C TYR A 432 -8.90 22.40 10.95
N ARG A 433 -9.14 21.68 12.05
CA ARG A 433 -9.57 20.27 12.02
C ARG A 433 -11.10 20.23 12.01
N SER A 434 -11.65 19.31 11.24
CA SER A 434 -13.08 19.06 11.18
C SER A 434 -13.53 18.02 12.20
N LYS A 435 -14.73 18.25 12.72
CA LYS A 435 -15.47 17.34 13.59
C LYS A 435 -16.90 17.20 13.10
N LEU A 436 -17.31 15.95 12.89
CA LEU A 436 -18.66 15.60 12.50
C LEU A 436 -19.64 15.80 13.68
N TYR A 437 -20.85 16.24 13.38
CA TYR A 437 -21.89 16.63 14.34
C TYR A 437 -23.27 16.15 13.86
N ASN A 438 -24.25 16.03 14.77
CA ASN A 438 -25.64 15.59 14.51
C ASN A 438 -25.79 14.14 14.00
N PHE A 439 -25.49 13.15 14.86
CA PHE A 439 -25.55 11.73 14.52
C PHE A 439 -26.92 11.07 14.78
N GLY A 440 -27.17 9.93 14.14
CA GLY A 440 -28.28 9.03 14.52
C GLY A 440 -29.67 9.53 14.12
N MET A 441 -29.73 10.50 13.20
CA MET A 441 -30.97 11.18 12.79
C MET A 441 -31.80 10.38 11.78
N SER A 442 -31.41 9.14 11.46
CA SER A 442 -32.06 8.26 10.47
C SER A 442 -33.55 8.07 10.74
N SER A 443 -33.94 8.00 12.01
CA SER A 443 -35.33 7.80 12.43
C SER A 443 -36.28 8.95 12.05
N LEU A 444 -35.76 10.18 11.88
CA LEU A 444 -36.55 11.34 11.45
C LEU A 444 -37.04 11.21 10.01
N PHE A 445 -36.31 10.45 9.19
CA PHE A 445 -36.55 10.32 7.76
C PHE A 445 -37.37 9.09 7.40
N LEU A 446 -37.46 8.14 8.34
CA LEU A 446 -38.13 6.85 8.15
C LEU A 446 -39.57 6.81 8.66
N GLN A 447 -40.07 7.89 9.30
CA GLN A 447 -41.44 7.92 9.78
C GLN A 447 -42.45 8.16 8.63
N PRO A 448 -43.44 7.27 8.44
CA PRO A 448 -44.47 7.45 7.42
C PRO A 448 -45.23 8.76 7.62
N GLY A 449 -45.28 9.61 6.59
CA GLY A 449 -46.05 10.86 6.61
C GLY A 449 -45.33 12.08 7.20
N ALA A 450 -44.09 11.94 7.68
CA ALA A 450 -43.28 13.07 8.14
C ALA A 450 -42.43 13.63 6.98
N CYS A 451 -42.59 14.92 6.66
CA CYS A 451 -41.66 15.60 5.75
C CYS A 451 -40.38 15.95 6.52
N PRO A 452 -39.18 15.56 6.04
CA PRO A 452 -37.94 15.96 6.68
C PRO A 452 -37.84 17.50 6.72
N PRO A 453 -37.49 18.11 7.86
CA PRO A 453 -37.27 19.54 7.93
C PRO A 453 -36.12 19.94 6.98
N ASN A 454 -36.25 21.10 6.34
CA ASN A 454 -35.28 21.64 5.37
C ASN A 454 -34.98 20.71 4.18
N LEU A 455 -35.99 19.96 3.69
CA LEU A 455 -35.84 18.97 2.61
C LEU A 455 -35.13 19.53 1.36
N ILE A 456 -35.42 20.76 0.92
CA ILE A 456 -34.80 21.37 -0.28
C ILE A 456 -33.27 21.46 -0.13
N ALA A 457 -32.78 21.87 1.04
CA ALA A 457 -31.34 22.00 1.29
C ALA A 457 -30.66 20.63 1.49
N ARG A 458 -31.41 19.63 1.97
CA ARG A 458 -30.89 18.27 2.20
C ARG A 458 -30.90 17.42 0.93
N HIS A 459 -31.92 17.57 0.09
CA HIS A 459 -32.17 16.71 -1.07
C HIS A 459 -30.93 16.44 -1.94
N PRO A 460 -30.05 17.42 -2.25
CA PRO A 460 -28.87 17.16 -3.05
C PRO A 460 -27.87 16.16 -2.44
N TYR A 461 -27.93 15.94 -1.13
CA TYR A 461 -27.08 15.01 -0.38
C TYR A 461 -27.75 13.67 -0.10
N MET A 462 -29.06 13.56 -0.32
CA MET A 462 -29.79 12.34 -0.01
C MET A 462 -29.56 11.31 -1.10
N ASP A 463 -29.24 10.10 -0.67
CA ASP A 463 -29.10 8.95 -1.56
C ASP A 463 -30.39 8.73 -2.37
N PRO A 464 -30.33 8.75 -3.72
CA PRO A 464 -31.51 8.62 -4.56
C PRO A 464 -32.26 7.29 -4.35
N GLU A 465 -31.55 6.21 -4.05
CA GLU A 465 -32.20 4.94 -3.71
C GLU A 465 -32.90 5.03 -2.37
N PHE A 466 -32.31 5.71 -1.37
CA PHE A 466 -32.95 5.92 -0.07
C PHE A 466 -34.25 6.71 -0.21
N LEU A 467 -34.27 7.73 -1.06
CA LEU A 467 -35.48 8.48 -1.38
C LEU A 467 -36.57 7.61 -2.04
N THR A 468 -36.17 6.53 -2.70
CA THR A 468 -37.07 5.64 -3.45
C THR A 468 -37.59 4.49 -2.61
N ASN A 469 -36.72 3.78 -1.88
CA ASN A 469 -37.06 2.58 -1.12
C ASN A 469 -37.15 2.79 0.40
N GLY A 470 -36.65 3.91 0.93
CA GLY A 470 -36.59 4.17 2.37
C GLY A 470 -35.48 3.41 3.10
N ASP A 471 -34.61 2.67 2.42
CA ASP A 471 -33.57 1.87 3.06
C ASP A 471 -32.30 2.69 3.26
N LEU A 472 -31.95 3.01 4.50
CA LEU A 472 -30.72 3.75 4.81
C LEU A 472 -29.53 2.79 4.96
N THR A 473 -28.43 3.06 4.26
CA THR A 473 -27.24 2.17 4.24
C THR A 473 -25.94 2.95 4.39
N LEU A 474 -24.82 2.25 4.62
CA LEU A 474 -23.47 2.85 4.64
C LEU A 474 -23.13 3.57 3.33
N LEU A 475 -23.65 3.07 2.20
CA LEU A 475 -23.47 3.67 0.86
C LEU A 475 -24.28 4.96 0.68
N SER A 476 -25.22 5.24 1.57
CA SER A 476 -25.93 6.53 1.61
C SER A 476 -25.03 7.64 2.16
N ASP A 477 -24.16 7.33 3.13
CA ASP A 477 -23.13 8.27 3.59
C ASP A 477 -22.05 8.49 2.52
N VAL A 478 -21.68 7.45 1.75
CA VAL A 478 -20.74 7.56 0.63
C VAL A 478 -21.26 8.52 -0.45
N TYR A 479 -22.56 8.44 -0.78
CA TYR A 479 -23.19 9.39 -1.69
C TYR A 479 -23.08 10.84 -1.19
N SER A 480 -23.46 11.05 0.07
CA SER A 480 -23.40 12.36 0.73
C SER A 480 -21.97 12.93 0.72
N LEU A 481 -20.97 12.09 1.02
CA LEU A 481 -19.56 12.43 0.96
C LEU A 481 -19.13 12.82 -0.46
N GLY A 482 -19.58 12.11 -1.48
CA GLY A 482 -19.31 12.43 -2.89
C GLY A 482 -19.75 13.86 -3.25
N VAL A 483 -20.96 14.25 -2.83
CA VAL A 483 -21.48 15.61 -3.04
C VAL A 483 -20.62 16.65 -2.31
N ILE A 484 -20.18 16.35 -1.08
CA ILE A 484 -19.30 17.23 -0.30
C ILE A 484 -17.94 17.40 -0.98
N ILE A 485 -17.33 16.31 -1.49
CA ILE A 485 -16.06 16.34 -2.23
C ILE A 485 -16.20 17.28 -3.44
N LEU A 486 -17.26 17.11 -4.23
CA LEU A 486 -17.50 17.95 -5.40
C LEU A 486 -17.70 19.42 -5.01
N ARG A 487 -18.44 19.72 -3.95
CA ARG A 487 -18.61 21.10 -3.47
C ARG A 487 -17.34 21.73 -2.97
N LEU A 488 -16.50 20.98 -2.26
CA LEU A 488 -15.20 21.48 -1.80
C LEU A 488 -14.25 21.76 -2.96
N LEU A 489 -14.36 21.01 -4.04
CA LEU A 489 -13.57 21.21 -5.26
C LEU A 489 -14.02 22.46 -6.04
N THR A 490 -15.33 22.66 -6.21
CA THR A 490 -15.87 23.69 -7.10
C THR A 490 -16.33 24.97 -6.40
N GLY A 491 -16.58 24.93 -5.09
CA GLY A 491 -17.17 26.04 -4.34
C GLY A 491 -18.62 26.35 -4.73
N THR A 492 -19.27 25.50 -5.53
CA THR A 492 -20.61 25.76 -6.07
C THR A 492 -21.72 25.14 -5.24
N PRO A 493 -22.99 25.55 -5.43
CA PRO A 493 -24.14 24.87 -4.83
C PRO A 493 -24.22 23.38 -5.19
N ALA A 494 -24.77 22.57 -4.29
CA ALA A 494 -24.87 21.12 -4.44
C ALA A 494 -25.75 20.68 -5.63
N LEU A 495 -26.77 21.47 -5.97
CA LEU A 495 -27.73 21.11 -7.00
C LEU A 495 -27.06 21.01 -8.38
N ALA A 496 -27.26 19.88 -9.05
CA ALA A 496 -26.70 19.55 -10.37
C ALA A 496 -25.15 19.57 -10.44
N ILE A 497 -24.45 19.52 -9.30
CA ILE A 497 -22.99 19.60 -9.26
C ILE A 497 -22.33 18.42 -9.98
N ALA A 498 -22.86 17.20 -9.80
CA ALA A 498 -22.37 16.00 -10.45
C ALA A 498 -22.42 16.12 -11.98
N ARG A 499 -23.57 16.55 -12.53
CA ARG A 499 -23.75 16.79 -13.97
C ARG A 499 -22.72 17.80 -14.50
N ARG A 500 -22.58 18.95 -13.83
CA ARG A 500 -21.64 20.01 -14.24
C ARG A 500 -20.18 19.55 -14.23
N VAL A 501 -19.79 18.76 -13.23
CA VAL A 501 -18.43 18.21 -13.13
C VAL A 501 -18.18 17.15 -14.21
N SER A 502 -19.17 16.29 -14.49
CA SER A 502 -19.09 15.31 -15.60
C SER A 502 -18.91 16.01 -16.95
N GLU A 503 -19.76 16.99 -17.27
CA GLU A 503 -19.67 17.78 -18.50
C GLU A 503 -18.32 18.50 -18.62
N ALA A 504 -17.79 19.04 -17.52
CA ALA A 504 -16.49 19.71 -17.51
C ALA A 504 -15.31 18.74 -17.67
N LEU A 505 -15.43 17.48 -17.24
CA LEU A 505 -14.43 16.44 -17.48
C LEU A 505 -14.47 15.95 -18.93
N GLU A 506 -15.66 15.76 -19.49
CA GLU A 506 -15.86 15.34 -20.90
C GLU A 506 -15.35 16.39 -21.89
N SER A 507 -15.53 17.68 -21.57
CA SER A 507 -15.05 18.81 -22.38
C SER A 507 -13.64 19.30 -22.02
N ASP A 508 -12.93 18.59 -21.14
CA ASP A 508 -11.60 18.96 -20.61
C ASP A 508 -11.51 20.39 -20.02
N SER A 509 -12.63 20.91 -19.54
CA SER A 509 -12.79 22.26 -19.00
C SER A 509 -12.84 22.30 -17.47
N LEU A 510 -12.43 21.22 -16.77
CA LEU A 510 -12.48 21.14 -15.30
C LEU A 510 -11.78 22.33 -14.62
N HIS A 511 -10.68 22.81 -15.19
CA HIS A 511 -9.91 23.97 -14.70
C HIS A 511 -10.72 25.28 -14.59
N LEU A 512 -11.83 25.39 -15.34
CA LEU A 512 -12.76 26.54 -15.25
C LEU A 512 -13.76 26.40 -14.10
N LEU A 513 -14.02 25.17 -13.65
CA LEU A 513 -15.02 24.86 -12.63
C LEU A 513 -14.40 24.77 -11.21
N ILE A 514 -13.10 24.49 -11.11
CA ILE A 514 -12.37 24.45 -9.83
C ILE A 514 -12.42 25.82 -9.15
N ASP A 515 -12.65 25.81 -7.84
CA ASP A 515 -12.73 27.01 -7.02
C ASP A 515 -11.36 27.69 -6.88
N LYS A 516 -11.19 28.82 -7.59
CA LYS A 516 -9.97 29.63 -7.55
C LYS A 516 -9.76 30.34 -6.21
N SER A 517 -10.81 30.50 -5.40
CA SER A 517 -10.70 31.14 -4.07
C SER A 517 -9.94 30.27 -3.07
N ALA A 518 -9.83 28.96 -3.33
CA ALA A 518 -9.07 28.01 -2.53
C ALA A 518 -7.54 28.04 -2.80
N GLY A 519 -7.09 28.93 -3.68
CA GLY A 519 -5.69 29.01 -4.15
C GLY A 519 -5.40 28.07 -5.32
N ASP A 520 -4.11 27.86 -5.59
CA ASP A 520 -3.64 27.08 -6.73
C ASP A 520 -3.80 25.57 -6.48
N TRP A 521 -4.94 25.02 -6.92
CA TRP A 521 -5.18 23.59 -6.93
C TRP A 521 -4.20 22.87 -7.87
N PRO A 522 -3.46 21.86 -7.38
CA PRO A 522 -2.77 20.93 -8.25
C PRO A 522 -3.78 20.18 -9.13
N TYR A 523 -3.70 20.37 -10.45
CA TYR A 523 -4.71 19.86 -11.38
C TYR A 523 -4.88 18.33 -11.30
N THR A 524 -3.80 17.58 -11.10
CA THR A 524 -3.86 16.11 -10.97
C THR A 524 -4.71 15.69 -9.77
N GLN A 525 -4.48 16.31 -8.61
CA GLN A 525 -5.22 16.05 -7.37
C GLN A 525 -6.68 16.51 -7.50
N ALA A 526 -6.91 17.68 -8.10
CA ALA A 526 -8.25 18.17 -8.38
C ALA A 526 -9.04 17.22 -9.30
N LYS A 527 -8.41 16.70 -10.36
CA LYS A 527 -9.01 15.72 -11.27
C LYS A 527 -9.30 14.39 -10.57
N GLN A 528 -8.39 13.92 -9.71
CA GLN A 528 -8.62 12.72 -8.89
C GLN A 528 -9.83 12.89 -7.96
N LEU A 529 -9.96 14.03 -7.28
CA LEU A 529 -11.12 14.34 -6.43
C LEU A 529 -12.41 14.47 -7.23
N ALA A 530 -12.37 15.05 -8.44
CA ALA A 530 -13.53 15.13 -9.32
C ALA A 530 -14.04 13.74 -9.70
N LEU A 531 -13.14 12.86 -10.17
CA LEU A 531 -13.48 11.48 -10.55
C LEU A 531 -14.00 10.67 -9.35
N LEU A 532 -13.34 10.80 -8.20
CA LEU A 532 -13.76 10.14 -6.96
C LEU A 532 -15.15 10.61 -6.53
N GLY A 533 -15.37 11.93 -6.48
CA GLY A 533 -16.65 12.53 -6.14
C GLY A 533 -17.78 12.04 -7.06
N LEU A 534 -17.52 11.96 -8.37
CA LEU A 534 -18.46 11.40 -9.36
C LEU A 534 -18.78 9.92 -9.09
N SER A 535 -17.77 9.08 -8.83
CA SER A 535 -18.01 7.67 -8.51
C SER A 535 -18.82 7.47 -7.23
N CYS A 536 -18.66 8.35 -6.24
CA CYS A 536 -19.42 8.31 -4.99
C CYS A 536 -20.90 8.69 -5.19
N VAL A 537 -21.20 9.58 -6.14
CA VAL A 537 -22.57 10.06 -6.44
C VAL A 537 -23.26 9.27 -7.55
N GLU A 538 -22.77 8.06 -7.87
CA GLU A 538 -23.47 7.14 -8.76
C GLU A 538 -24.91 6.89 -8.28
N MET A 539 -25.84 6.89 -9.23
CA MET A 539 -27.27 6.77 -8.90
C MET A 539 -27.57 5.39 -8.29
N THR A 540 -26.94 4.34 -8.81
CA THR A 540 -27.09 2.99 -8.27
C THR A 540 -26.01 2.70 -7.22
N ARG A 541 -26.43 2.15 -6.06
CA ARG A 541 -25.57 1.90 -4.90
C ARG A 541 -24.43 0.94 -5.20
N ASP A 542 -24.69 -0.10 -5.99
CA ASP A 542 -23.74 -1.14 -6.37
C ASP A 542 -22.52 -0.61 -7.15
N LYS A 543 -22.68 0.53 -7.82
CA LYS A 543 -21.59 1.19 -8.55
C LYS A 543 -20.76 2.12 -7.68
N ARG A 544 -21.24 2.47 -6.48
CA ARG A 544 -20.50 3.35 -5.57
C ARG A 544 -19.29 2.62 -5.00
N PRO A 545 -18.16 3.31 -4.83
CA PRO A 545 -16.96 2.72 -4.26
C PRO A 545 -17.14 2.41 -2.78
N ASP A 546 -16.47 1.34 -2.32
CA ASP A 546 -16.34 1.06 -0.90
C ASP A 546 -15.43 2.11 -0.22
N LEU A 547 -15.85 2.54 0.98
CA LEU A 547 -15.24 3.67 1.69
C LEU A 547 -13.77 3.39 2.06
N LEU A 548 -13.44 2.18 2.49
CA LEU A 548 -12.09 1.83 2.95
C LEU A 548 -11.16 1.44 1.79
N THR A 549 -11.64 0.59 0.88
CA THR A 549 -10.78 -0.03 -0.13
C THR A 549 -10.56 0.85 -1.36
N LYS A 550 -11.52 1.72 -1.70
CA LYS A 550 -11.46 2.57 -2.91
C LYS A 550 -11.44 4.06 -2.60
N VAL A 551 -12.27 4.53 -1.67
CA VAL A 551 -12.35 5.98 -1.37
C VAL A 551 -11.16 6.45 -0.54
N TRP A 552 -10.85 5.75 0.56
CA TRP A 552 -9.74 6.10 1.45
C TRP A 552 -8.39 6.04 0.75
N THR A 553 -8.15 5.05 -0.12
CA THR A 553 -6.88 4.87 -0.84
C THR A 553 -6.53 6.04 -1.77
N VAL A 554 -7.55 6.75 -2.29
CA VAL A 554 -7.35 7.98 -3.07
C VAL A 554 -7.17 9.20 -2.18
N ILE A 555 -7.86 9.27 -1.04
CA ILE A 555 -7.89 10.45 -0.17
C ILE A 555 -6.68 10.50 0.76
N GLU A 556 -6.25 9.38 1.33
CA GLU A 556 -5.15 9.31 2.30
C GLU A 556 -3.89 10.04 1.82
N PRO A 557 -3.39 9.83 0.58
CA PRO A 557 -2.21 10.53 0.08
C PRO A 557 -2.41 12.05 -0.09
N LEU A 558 -3.66 12.52 -0.18
CA LEU A 558 -4.02 13.93 -0.35
C LEU A 558 -4.15 14.67 0.99
N THR A 559 -4.14 13.93 2.11
CA THR A 559 -4.19 14.50 3.46
C THR A 559 -2.79 14.86 3.96
N ARG A 560 -2.69 15.95 4.73
CA ARG A 560 -1.46 16.25 5.48
C ARG A 560 -1.28 15.19 6.58
N LYS A 561 -0.15 14.47 6.59
CA LYS A 561 0.19 13.53 7.68
C LYS A 561 0.11 14.29 9.03
N PRO A 562 -0.74 13.85 9.98
CA PRO A 562 -0.83 14.50 11.28
C PRO A 562 0.47 14.30 12.08
N PRO A 563 0.75 15.14 13.09
CA PRO A 563 1.76 14.82 14.11
C PRO A 563 1.45 13.43 14.69
N THR A 564 2.49 12.63 14.88
CA THR A 564 2.56 11.18 15.06
C THR A 564 1.75 10.54 16.21
N ALA A 565 0.80 11.23 16.84
CA ALA A 565 0.10 10.78 18.04
C ALA A 565 -1.37 10.34 17.84
N SER A 566 -2.03 10.64 16.72
CA SER A 566 -3.51 10.57 16.66
C SER A 566 -4.14 9.39 15.90
N TRP A 567 -3.37 8.42 15.38
CA TRP A 567 -3.91 7.42 14.46
C TRP A 567 -3.48 5.97 14.74
N ARG A 568 -3.78 5.43 15.94
CA ARG A 568 -3.53 4.01 16.24
C ARG A 568 -4.56 3.04 15.63
N PHE A 569 -5.67 3.51 15.08
CA PHE A 569 -6.78 2.65 14.61
C PHE A 569 -6.79 2.33 13.10
N VAL A 570 -5.99 3.04 12.28
CA VAL A 570 -5.92 2.79 10.81
C VAL A 570 -4.56 2.18 10.39
N GLN A 571 -3.62 2.02 11.33
CA GLN A 571 -2.26 1.51 11.05
C GLN A 571 -2.14 0.01 10.77
N SER A 572 -3.21 -0.79 10.81
CA SER A 572 -3.11 -2.24 10.57
C SER A 572 -3.19 -2.64 9.08
N ALA A 573 -3.22 -1.68 8.15
CA ALA A 573 -3.23 -1.96 6.71
C ALA A 573 -2.32 -1.00 5.91
N SER A 574 -1.09 -0.75 6.38
CA SER A 574 -0.01 -0.34 5.50
C SER A 574 1.31 -0.95 5.99
N ARG A 575 1.91 -1.78 5.14
CA ARG A 575 3.22 -2.39 5.38
C ARG A 575 4.31 -1.32 5.22
N GLU A 576 4.61 -0.62 6.31
CA GLU A 576 5.94 -0.03 6.54
C GLU A 576 6.34 -0.32 7.99
N SER A 577 7.58 -0.80 8.17
CA SER A 577 8.10 -1.33 9.44
C SER A 577 8.07 -0.29 10.57
N CYS A 578 7.08 -0.36 11.45
CA CYS A 578 7.03 0.44 12.67
C CYS A 578 7.28 -0.46 13.87
N THR A 579 8.35 -0.19 14.61
CA THR A 579 8.68 -0.90 15.84
C THR A 579 7.54 -0.75 16.85
N PRO A 580 6.99 -1.85 17.41
CA PRO A 580 5.90 -1.82 18.37
C PRO A 580 6.19 -0.86 19.54
N SER A 581 5.23 -0.01 19.88
CA SER A 581 5.42 1.04 20.89
C SER A 581 5.80 0.53 22.30
N HIS A 582 5.49 -0.72 22.65
CA HIS A 582 5.89 -1.34 23.92
C HIS A 582 7.36 -1.79 23.95
N PHE A 583 8.08 -1.73 22.82
CA PHE A 583 9.53 -1.92 22.75
C PHE A 583 10.30 -0.64 23.07
N ILE A 584 9.63 0.51 23.08
CA ILE A 584 10.25 1.83 23.23
C ILE A 584 10.22 2.23 24.71
N CYS A 585 11.39 2.59 25.25
CA CYS A 585 11.54 3.09 26.60
C CYS A 585 10.73 4.39 26.79
N PRO A 586 9.86 4.47 27.80
CA PRO A 586 9.13 5.70 28.10
C PRO A 586 9.97 6.93 28.42
N ILE A 587 11.16 6.74 29.01
CA ILE A 587 12.05 7.82 29.42
C ILE A 587 12.92 8.25 28.23
N LEU A 588 13.66 7.31 27.63
CA LEU A 588 14.63 7.59 26.57
C LEU A 588 14.01 7.77 25.19
N LYS A 589 12.79 7.25 24.96
CA LYS A 589 12.12 7.21 23.65
C LYS A 589 12.86 6.40 22.58
N GLU A 590 13.73 5.48 23.00
CA GLU A 590 14.49 4.55 22.15
C GLU A 590 14.10 3.09 22.45
N ILE A 591 14.45 2.15 21.56
CA ILE A 591 14.18 0.71 21.79
C ILE A 591 14.99 0.23 23.01
N MET A 592 14.32 -0.45 23.94
CA MET A 592 14.95 -0.97 25.16
C MET A 592 15.91 -2.12 24.84
N ASN A 593 17.15 -2.01 25.31
CA ASN A 593 18.17 -3.05 25.25
C ASN A 593 18.15 -3.93 26.51
N ASP A 594 17.92 -3.34 27.69
CA ASP A 594 17.74 -4.07 28.95
C ASP A 594 16.44 -3.64 29.66
N PRO A 595 15.27 -4.11 29.19
CA PRO A 595 13.98 -3.72 29.74
C PRO A 595 13.80 -4.20 31.19
N GLN A 596 13.51 -3.28 32.11
CA GLN A 596 13.20 -3.53 33.52
C GLN A 596 11.86 -2.94 33.93
N MET A 597 11.07 -3.74 34.65
CA MET A 597 9.75 -3.39 35.11
C MET A 597 9.82 -2.77 36.50
N ALA A 598 9.22 -1.60 36.68
CA ALA A 598 9.03 -0.98 37.98
C ALA A 598 7.72 -1.47 38.63
N SER A 599 7.54 -1.14 39.91
CA SER A 599 6.39 -1.60 40.71
C SER A 599 5.01 -1.10 40.26
N ASP A 600 4.96 -0.13 39.34
CA ASP A 600 3.75 0.31 38.65
C ASP A 600 3.37 -0.57 37.44
N GLY A 601 4.16 -1.61 37.15
CA GLY A 601 3.95 -2.53 36.03
C GLY A 601 4.44 -2.00 34.68
N PHE A 602 5.02 -0.80 34.62
CA PHE A 602 5.61 -0.25 33.39
C PHE A 602 7.06 -0.71 33.25
N THR A 603 7.48 -0.91 32.00
CA THR A 603 8.83 -1.34 31.67
C THR A 603 9.62 -0.19 31.04
N TYR A 604 10.88 -0.05 31.46
CA TYR A 604 11.79 1.02 31.11
C TYR A 604 13.18 0.46 30.76
N GLU A 605 14.06 1.26 30.17
CA GLU A 605 15.47 0.90 30.02
C GLU A 605 16.13 0.92 31.40
N ALA A 606 16.92 -0.11 31.73
CA ALA A 606 17.49 -0.32 33.05
C ALA A 606 18.21 0.92 33.59
N GLU A 607 19.10 1.50 32.77
CA GLU A 607 19.90 2.66 33.16
C GLU A 607 19.04 3.91 33.39
N ALA A 608 18.00 4.10 32.56
CA ALA A 608 17.14 5.27 32.63
C ALA A 608 16.24 5.27 33.87
N ILE A 609 15.61 4.13 34.19
CA ILE A 609 14.76 4.04 35.38
C ILE A 609 15.58 4.03 36.67
N LYS A 610 16.79 3.47 36.64
CA LYS A 610 17.69 3.50 37.77
C LYS A 610 18.16 4.93 38.08
N SER A 611 18.59 5.68 37.06
CA SER A 611 18.93 7.10 37.20
C SER A 611 17.75 7.91 37.75
N TRP A 612 16.54 7.67 37.23
CA TRP A 612 15.33 8.35 37.70
C TRP A 612 15.07 8.15 39.21
N LEU A 613 15.26 6.93 39.70
CA LEU A 613 15.08 6.59 41.12
C LEU A 613 16.24 7.10 42.01
N ASP A 614 17.47 7.06 41.48
CA ASP A 614 18.68 7.54 42.15
C ASP A 614 18.65 9.08 42.34
N ASP A 615 18.02 9.81 41.41
CA ASP A 615 17.75 11.26 41.50
C ASP A 615 16.70 11.63 42.58
N GLY A 616 16.23 10.65 43.36
CA GLY A 616 15.30 10.87 44.47
C GLY A 616 13.81 10.88 44.08
N ASN A 617 13.48 10.61 42.82
CA ASN A 617 12.07 10.55 42.40
C ASN A 617 11.36 9.33 43.01
N LEU A 618 10.14 9.56 43.51
CA LEU A 618 9.28 8.52 44.09
C LEU A 618 8.01 8.28 43.26
N ARG A 619 7.96 8.83 42.05
CA ARG A 619 6.80 8.77 41.16
C ARG A 619 7.16 8.08 39.85
N SER A 620 6.17 7.38 39.30
CA SER A 620 6.20 6.72 38.01
C SER A 620 6.55 7.73 36.91
N PRO A 621 7.61 7.48 36.12
CA PRO A 621 7.92 8.32 34.96
C PRO A 621 6.79 8.35 33.90
N MET A 622 5.94 7.32 33.87
CA MET A 622 4.85 7.21 32.89
C MET A 622 3.55 7.88 33.34
N THR A 623 3.18 7.73 34.61
CA THR A 623 1.85 8.12 35.10
C THR A 623 1.89 9.26 36.11
N ASN A 624 3.09 9.65 36.58
CA ASN A 624 3.31 10.60 37.66
C ASN A 624 2.63 10.23 39.00
N LEU A 625 2.16 8.99 39.14
CA LEU A 625 1.63 8.42 40.38
C LEU A 625 2.78 7.94 41.27
N ALA A 626 2.57 7.84 42.59
CA ALA A 626 3.60 7.36 43.51
C ALA A 626 3.91 5.87 43.26
N LEU A 627 5.20 5.51 43.25
CA LEU A 627 5.63 4.12 43.10
C LEU A 627 5.51 3.37 44.43
N PRO A 628 4.86 2.19 44.48
CA PRO A 628 4.72 1.39 45.70
C PRO A 628 6.07 0.99 46.32
N ASN A 629 7.08 0.72 45.50
CA ASN A 629 8.46 0.46 45.93
C ASN A 629 9.46 0.79 44.79
N ARG A 630 10.76 0.67 45.09
CA ARG A 630 11.87 0.97 44.16
C ARG A 630 12.46 -0.28 43.50
N ASP A 631 11.80 -1.42 43.63
CA ASP A 631 12.31 -2.68 43.10
C ASP A 631 12.13 -2.69 41.57
N LEU A 632 13.18 -3.13 40.88
CA LEU A 632 13.20 -3.29 39.43
C LEU A 632 13.34 -4.77 39.10
N ILE A 633 12.44 -5.27 38.26
CA ILE A 633 12.40 -6.68 37.85
C ILE A 633 12.79 -6.77 36.37
N PRO A 634 13.83 -7.54 35.99
CA PRO A 634 14.20 -7.72 34.59
C PRO A 634 13.07 -8.34 33.76
N ASN A 635 12.64 -7.66 32.71
CA ASN A 635 11.58 -8.13 31.82
C ASN A 635 12.18 -8.95 30.66
N ARG A 636 12.63 -10.17 30.99
CA ARG A 636 13.32 -11.07 30.03
C ARG A 636 12.44 -11.45 28.84
N ALA A 637 11.12 -11.56 29.03
CA ALA A 637 10.17 -11.86 27.97
C ALA A 637 10.14 -10.74 26.92
N LEU A 638 10.01 -9.48 27.37
CA LEU A 638 10.04 -8.32 26.48
C LEU A 638 11.39 -8.19 25.77
N ARG A 639 12.49 -8.47 26.49
CA ARG A 639 13.84 -8.47 25.89
C ARG A 639 13.96 -9.46 24.74
N SER A 640 13.45 -10.69 24.89
CA SER A 640 13.42 -11.69 23.82
C SER A 640 12.55 -11.25 22.65
N SER A 641 11.35 -10.70 22.91
CA SER A 641 10.46 -10.18 21.86
C SER A 641 11.08 -9.04 21.06
N ILE A 642 11.81 -8.14 21.71
CA ILE A 642 12.54 -7.05 21.05
C ILE A 642 13.63 -7.61 20.14
N GLN A 643 14.41 -8.58 20.62
CA GLN A 643 15.48 -9.21 19.83
C GLN A 643 14.94 -9.95 18.61
N GLU A 644 13.85 -10.70 18.77
CA GLU A 644 13.21 -11.42 17.67
C GLU A 644 12.65 -10.43 16.62
N HIS A 645 12.03 -9.34 17.07
CA HIS A 645 11.54 -8.30 16.18
C HIS A 645 12.66 -7.60 15.40
N LEU A 646 13.78 -7.28 16.06
CA LEU A 646 14.95 -6.70 15.41
C LEU A 646 15.57 -7.66 14.38
N GLN A 647 15.59 -8.97 14.66
CA GLN A 647 16.02 -9.98 13.70
C GLN A 647 15.06 -10.11 12.51
N GLN A 648 13.74 -10.02 12.75
CA GLN A 648 12.73 -10.06 11.68
C GLN A 648 12.80 -8.80 10.80
N GLN A 649 13.02 -7.62 11.38
CA GLN A 649 13.24 -6.38 10.63
C GLN A 649 14.54 -6.43 9.81
N GLN A 650 15.61 -7.03 10.34
CA GLN A 650 16.84 -7.25 9.58
C GLN A 650 16.61 -8.20 8.39
N ARG A 651 15.76 -9.24 8.54
CA ARG A 651 15.38 -10.18 7.47
C ARG A 651 14.39 -9.62 6.44
N SER A 652 13.68 -8.54 6.76
CA SER A 652 12.72 -7.90 5.85
C SER A 652 13.28 -6.66 5.15
N ASN A 653 14.40 -6.13 5.66
CA ASN A 653 15.23 -5.10 5.00
C ASN A 653 16.47 -5.68 4.28
N SER A 654 16.61 -7.02 4.22
CA SER A 654 17.59 -7.75 3.37
C SER A 654 16.86 -8.55 2.31
#